data_AF-A0A9E7EAL5-F1
#
_entry.id   AF-A0A9E7EAL5-F1
#
_cell.length_a   1.000
_cell.length_b   1.000
_cell.length_c   1.000
_cell.angle_alpha   90.00
_cell.angle_beta   90.00
_cell.angle_gamma   90.00
#
_symmetry.space_group_name_H-M   'P 1'
#
loop_
_entity.id
_entity.type
_entity.pdbx_description
1 polymer ?
#
loop_
_entity_poly.entity_id
_entity_poly.type
_entity_poly.pdbx_seq_one_letter_code
_entity_poly.pdbx_strand_id
1 'polypeptide(L)'
;MMRKCHLNTCPVGIATQDPVLREKFAGEPQHVINFFFMLAEEVREIMSQLGFRTINDMVGRVDMLEIDKEVIKSNEKLGNINLSLLLKPAADIRPGAAQYCIQKQDHGLEMAIDQELISLSKPALEKGLPVYIEKPICNVNRAVGTMLSHEVTKHYQLNGLPSDTIHIKLVGSAGQSLGAFLCPGITLELEGDSNDYVGKGLSGGKIVVYPPRESQFDPKENIVIGNVALYGATSGEAYFSGMAAERFCVRNSGARTVVEGIGDHGCEYMTGGIVVILGKTGRNFAAGMSGGIAYVYDVDGMFHTRCNLELVDLEKVEDEEDITALRMMIQQHQRHTSSVLAREVLCNFGALLPKFVKVFPRDYKRVLQKFKIKQAAKEAKEQEEKEMMEMHAFEELRKLAKVSLNGKKAEELAAPKRPTLVDNAVKHRGFIAYERQGISYRDPNDRIKDWKEVFMESKPGPLMKTQSARCMDCGTPFCHQVQQDKSLQEAFVLSLAGMENSGCPLGNKIPEFNELVHQNRWREAVDRLLETNNFPEFTGRVCPAPCEGSCVLGIIENPVSIKSIECAIIDKAFEEGWMVPRPPQQRTGKRVAIVGSGPAGLAAADQLNKMGHSVTVYERADRIGGLMMYGVPNMKADKAGIVQRRVDLMTAEGVKFVVNANVGIDPTYSLGRLRGENDAIVLACGATKPRDLAVPGRELSGIHFAMEFLHANTRSLLDSDLQDGKYLSAKGKKVVVIGGGDTGTDCVATAIRHGCNNVVNLELLSKPPQERAPGNPWPQWPRIFRVDYGHQEASAEFGKDPRCYEVLTKRFVGDDDGAVEGLEMVRVRWERDGSGKLQFEEIEGSEEIIEADLVLLAMGFLGPESTIADQLGLERDSRSNFKADYGRFSTSIEGVFAAGDCRRGQSLVVWAINEGRQAASQVDKYLMAKHADASSCQ
;
A
#
# COMPACT_ATOMS: atom_id res chain seq x y z
N MET A 1 -12.81 0.27 -0.70
CA MET A 1 -12.58 -1.20 -0.76
C MET A 1 -11.86 -1.59 -2.05
N MET A 2 -10.89 -2.50 -1.97
CA MET A 2 -9.90 -2.77 -3.03
C MET A 2 -10.49 -3.38 -4.32
N ARG A 3 -10.60 -2.57 -5.39
CA ARG A 3 -10.87 -3.05 -6.78
C ARG A 3 -9.62 -3.60 -7.51
N LYS A 4 -8.56 -4.01 -6.80
CA LYS A 4 -7.26 -4.40 -7.41
C LYS A 4 -6.74 -5.80 -7.04
N CYS A 5 -7.46 -6.61 -6.26
CA CYS A 5 -6.99 -7.95 -5.86
C CYS A 5 -6.68 -8.87 -7.06
N HIS A 6 -7.44 -8.75 -8.15
CA HIS A 6 -7.21 -9.49 -9.40
C HIS A 6 -5.87 -9.14 -10.11
N LEU A 7 -5.21 -8.03 -9.73
CA LEU A 7 -3.91 -7.62 -10.26
C LEU A 7 -2.74 -8.18 -9.46
N ASN A 8 -2.98 -8.99 -8.42
CA ASN A 8 -1.97 -9.50 -7.48
C ASN A 8 -1.18 -8.41 -6.72
N THR A 9 -1.63 -7.15 -6.72
CA THR A 9 -1.01 -6.02 -6.00
C THR A 9 -1.52 -5.84 -4.56
N CYS A 10 -1.88 -6.94 -3.88
CA CYS A 10 -2.40 -6.89 -2.52
C CYS A 10 -1.35 -6.28 -1.56
N PRO A 11 -1.65 -5.21 -0.80
CA PRO A 11 -0.66 -4.50 0.00
C PRO A 11 0.10 -5.38 1.01
N VAL A 12 -0.61 -6.32 1.63
CA VAL A 12 -0.09 -7.19 2.69
C VAL A 12 -0.10 -8.67 2.26
N GLY A 13 -0.05 -8.94 0.95
CA GLY A 13 0.03 -10.31 0.40
C GLY A 13 -1.24 -11.16 0.48
N ILE A 14 -2.19 -10.86 1.37
CA ILE A 14 -3.41 -11.67 1.67
C ILE A 14 -4.11 -12.23 0.42
N ALA A 15 -4.26 -11.41 -0.63
CA ALA A 15 -5.00 -11.75 -1.84
C ALA A 15 -4.11 -12.07 -3.07
N THR A 16 -2.79 -12.21 -2.89
CA THR A 16 -1.90 -12.53 -4.03
C THR A 16 -1.86 -14.04 -4.28
N GLN A 17 -2.10 -14.43 -5.53
CA GLN A 17 -1.99 -15.82 -6.01
C GLN A 17 -0.68 -16.07 -6.76
N ASP A 18 0.13 -15.04 -6.99
CA ASP A 18 1.42 -15.16 -7.67
C ASP A 18 2.47 -15.79 -6.73
N PRO A 19 3.10 -16.94 -7.08
CA PRO A 19 4.04 -17.63 -6.20
C PRO A 19 5.25 -16.78 -5.77
N VAL A 20 5.82 -15.98 -6.69
CA VAL A 20 6.98 -15.13 -6.40
C VAL A 20 6.59 -14.02 -5.42
N LEU A 21 5.36 -13.52 -5.49
CA LEU A 21 4.85 -12.59 -4.48
C LEU A 21 4.52 -13.29 -3.17
N ARG A 22 3.95 -14.50 -3.17
CA ARG A 22 3.66 -15.27 -1.94
C ARG A 22 4.94 -15.61 -1.16
N GLU A 23 6.03 -15.95 -1.86
CA GLU A 23 7.36 -16.14 -1.27
C GLU A 23 7.90 -14.85 -0.62
N LYS A 24 7.73 -13.69 -1.27
CA LYS A 24 8.12 -12.40 -0.69
C LYS A 24 7.21 -11.95 0.48
N PHE A 25 5.92 -12.25 0.45
CA PHE A 25 4.94 -11.86 1.46
C PHE A 25 4.82 -12.88 2.61
N ALA A 26 5.94 -13.22 3.26
CA ALA A 26 5.96 -14.00 4.52
C ALA A 26 5.49 -13.18 5.75
N GLY A 27 4.64 -12.16 5.55
CA GLY A 27 4.40 -11.08 6.49
C GLY A 27 3.72 -11.51 7.80
N GLU A 28 4.11 -10.85 8.89
CA GLU A 28 3.55 -11.09 10.21
C GLU A 28 2.03 -10.82 10.28
N PRO A 29 1.27 -11.53 11.15
CA PRO A 29 -0.14 -11.25 11.39
C PRO A 29 -0.44 -9.77 11.74
N GLN A 30 0.52 -9.08 12.36
CA GLN A 30 0.40 -7.67 12.71
C GLN A 30 0.20 -6.76 11.48
N HIS A 31 0.77 -7.11 10.32
CA HIS A 31 0.54 -6.34 9.08
C HIS A 31 -0.92 -6.41 8.63
N VAL A 32 -1.56 -7.57 8.77
CA VAL A 32 -2.98 -7.80 8.46
C VAL A 32 -3.88 -7.07 9.45
N ILE A 33 -3.55 -7.14 10.74
CA ILE A 33 -4.26 -6.42 11.81
C ILE A 33 -4.20 -4.90 11.57
N ASN A 34 -3.01 -4.35 11.31
CA ASN A 34 -2.83 -2.93 11.02
C ASN A 34 -3.60 -2.48 9.76
N PHE A 35 -3.68 -3.34 8.73
CA PHE A 35 -4.49 -3.08 7.54
C PHE A 35 -5.99 -2.99 7.85
N PHE A 36 -6.54 -3.92 8.64
CA PHE A 36 -7.96 -3.87 8.99
C PHE A 36 -8.31 -2.73 9.95
N PHE A 37 -7.44 -2.36 10.88
CA PHE A 37 -7.64 -1.16 11.71
C PHE A 37 -7.67 0.11 10.86
N MET A 38 -6.71 0.31 9.95
CA MET A 38 -6.73 1.46 9.04
C MET A 38 -8.01 1.52 8.18
N LEU A 39 -8.44 0.38 7.62
CA LEU A 39 -9.67 0.34 6.81
C LEU A 39 -10.90 0.67 7.66
N ALA A 40 -10.94 0.24 8.93
CA ALA A 40 -12.01 0.59 9.85
C ALA A 40 -11.97 2.08 10.23
N GLU A 41 -10.79 2.65 10.49
CA GLU A 41 -10.59 4.08 10.78
C GLU A 41 -11.02 4.98 9.62
N GLU A 42 -10.56 4.71 8.40
CA GLU A 42 -10.96 5.46 7.18
C GLU A 42 -12.49 5.41 6.97
N VAL A 43 -13.10 4.23 7.13
CA VAL A 43 -14.56 4.08 7.07
C VAL A 43 -15.25 4.86 8.19
N ARG A 44 -14.69 4.89 9.41
CA ARG A 44 -15.23 5.67 10.55
C ARG A 44 -15.14 7.18 10.33
N GLU A 45 -14.05 7.68 9.76
CA GLU A 45 -13.88 9.09 9.43
C GLU A 45 -14.91 9.52 8.36
N ILE A 46 -15.04 8.76 7.28
CA ILE A 46 -16.02 9.01 6.21
C ILE A 46 -17.45 8.96 6.77
N MET A 47 -17.77 7.95 7.60
CA MET A 47 -19.06 7.88 8.30
C MET A 47 -19.32 9.13 9.13
N SER A 48 -18.34 9.60 9.90
CA SER A 48 -18.45 10.78 10.75
C SER A 48 -18.67 12.06 9.93
N GLN A 49 -17.95 12.22 8.81
CA GLN A 49 -18.14 13.34 7.86
C GLN A 49 -19.55 13.35 7.26
N LEU A 50 -20.13 12.16 7.01
CA LEU A 50 -21.50 11.99 6.52
C LEU A 50 -22.56 12.01 7.64
N GLY A 51 -22.19 12.18 8.91
CA GLY A 51 -23.11 12.28 10.06
C GLY A 51 -23.59 10.93 10.63
N PHE A 52 -22.91 9.82 10.36
CA PHE A 52 -23.31 8.47 10.76
C PHE A 52 -22.49 7.89 11.93
N ARG A 53 -23.17 7.24 12.89
CA ARG A 53 -22.53 6.60 14.04
C ARG A 53 -22.34 5.10 13.85
N THR A 54 -23.15 4.42 13.05
CA THR A 54 -23.05 2.97 12.78
C THR A 54 -23.25 2.65 11.29
N ILE A 55 -22.80 1.47 10.86
CA ILE A 55 -23.07 0.99 9.49
C ILE A 55 -24.58 0.89 9.25
N ASN A 56 -25.35 0.44 10.24
CA ASN A 56 -26.81 0.35 10.13
C ASN A 56 -27.47 1.71 9.91
N ASP A 57 -26.92 2.80 10.46
CA ASP A 57 -27.43 4.16 10.26
C ASP A 57 -27.34 4.60 8.78
N MET A 58 -26.42 4.01 8.01
CA MET A 58 -26.24 4.25 6.57
C MET A 58 -27.13 3.35 5.69
N VAL A 59 -27.50 2.16 6.16
CA VAL A 59 -28.24 1.19 5.35
C VAL A 59 -29.63 1.76 5.04
N GLY A 60 -29.94 1.86 3.74
CA GLY A 60 -31.22 2.37 3.26
C GLY A 60 -31.34 3.90 3.17
N ARG A 61 -30.28 4.66 3.48
CA ARG A 61 -30.24 6.13 3.41
C ARG A 61 -30.06 6.66 1.98
N VAL A 62 -31.02 6.36 1.12
CA VAL A 62 -31.06 6.87 -0.27
C VAL A 62 -31.27 8.39 -0.34
N ASP A 63 -31.75 9.00 0.75
CA ASP A 63 -31.83 10.45 0.95
C ASP A 63 -30.47 11.15 1.06
N MET A 64 -29.40 10.38 1.30
CA MET A 64 -28.01 10.89 1.36
C MET A 64 -27.26 10.66 0.03
N LEU A 65 -27.99 10.34 -1.05
CA LEU A 65 -27.45 10.14 -2.40
C LEU A 65 -28.03 11.19 -3.35
N GLU A 66 -27.18 11.79 -4.18
CA GLU A 66 -27.60 12.67 -5.27
C GLU A 66 -27.03 12.22 -6.62
N ILE A 67 -27.56 12.80 -7.69
CA ILE A 67 -27.12 12.53 -9.06
C ILE A 67 -25.99 13.51 -9.42
N ASP A 68 -24.84 12.97 -9.83
CA ASP A 68 -23.74 13.78 -10.37
C ASP A 68 -24.17 14.47 -11.68
N LYS A 69 -24.30 15.80 -11.60
CA LYS A 69 -24.76 16.65 -12.70
C LYS A 69 -23.71 16.79 -13.81
N GLU A 70 -22.42 16.69 -13.50
CA GLU A 70 -21.36 16.77 -14.50
C GLU A 70 -21.28 15.48 -15.31
N VAL A 71 -21.48 14.32 -14.66
CA VAL A 71 -21.59 13.03 -15.38
C VAL A 71 -22.77 13.04 -16.36
N ILE A 72 -23.95 13.57 -15.98
CA ILE A 72 -25.08 13.71 -16.91
C ILE A 72 -24.74 14.64 -18.09
N LYS A 73 -24.15 15.82 -17.84
CA LYS A 73 -23.72 16.73 -18.91
C LYS A 73 -22.71 16.08 -19.87
N SER A 74 -21.86 15.20 -19.37
CA SER A 74 -20.82 14.53 -20.17
C SER A 74 -21.35 13.47 -21.15
N ASN A 75 -22.60 13.02 -21.00
CA ASN A 75 -23.14 11.91 -21.78
C ASN A 75 -24.66 12.05 -22.01
N GLU A 76 -25.02 12.54 -23.20
CA GLU A 76 -26.39 12.79 -23.65
C GLU A 76 -27.35 11.60 -23.44
N LYS A 77 -26.86 10.35 -23.54
CA LYS A 77 -27.68 9.15 -23.30
C LYS A 77 -28.20 9.02 -21.87
N LEU A 78 -27.55 9.68 -20.90
CA LEU A 78 -27.95 9.66 -19.49
C LEU A 78 -29.05 10.69 -19.17
N GLY A 79 -29.24 11.71 -20.00
CA GLY A 79 -30.18 12.82 -19.72
C GLY A 79 -31.64 12.40 -19.58
N ASN A 80 -32.03 11.25 -20.14
CA ASN A 80 -33.39 10.71 -20.07
C ASN A 80 -33.59 9.69 -18.91
N ILE A 81 -32.56 9.41 -18.10
CA ILE A 81 -32.65 8.42 -17.02
C ILE A 81 -33.23 9.07 -15.76
N ASN A 82 -34.48 8.76 -15.45
CA ASN A 82 -35.11 9.21 -14.21
C ASN A 82 -34.83 8.24 -13.04
N LEU A 83 -33.95 8.64 -12.12
CA LEU A 83 -33.63 7.88 -10.90
C LEU A 83 -34.48 8.27 -9.68
N SER A 84 -35.47 9.17 -9.81
CA SER A 84 -36.20 9.72 -8.64
C SER A 84 -36.92 8.67 -7.79
N LEU A 85 -37.35 7.57 -8.39
CA LEU A 85 -37.97 6.44 -7.67
C LEU A 85 -36.96 5.57 -6.92
N LEU A 86 -35.70 5.54 -7.36
CA LEU A 86 -34.61 4.80 -6.69
C LEU A 86 -33.97 5.61 -5.55
N LEU A 87 -33.97 6.93 -5.68
CA LEU A 87 -33.47 7.87 -4.67
C LEU A 87 -34.53 8.25 -3.62
N LYS A 88 -35.76 7.75 -3.74
CA LYS A 88 -36.84 8.02 -2.77
C LYS A 88 -36.78 7.03 -1.60
N PRO A 89 -36.73 7.48 -0.33
CA PRO A 89 -36.77 6.61 0.83
C PRO A 89 -37.96 5.64 0.82
N ALA A 90 -37.70 4.36 1.13
CA ALA A 90 -38.74 3.34 1.14
C ALA A 90 -39.89 3.66 2.11
N ALA A 91 -39.59 4.32 3.24
CA ALA A 91 -40.58 4.79 4.21
C ALA A 91 -41.54 5.86 3.64
N ASP A 92 -41.09 6.69 2.70
CA ASP A 92 -41.90 7.73 2.03
C ASP A 92 -42.83 7.14 0.95
N ILE A 93 -42.54 5.92 0.50
CA ILE A 93 -43.38 5.15 -0.43
C ILE A 93 -44.37 4.30 0.36
N ARG A 94 -43.92 3.70 1.46
CA ARG A 94 -44.74 2.88 2.37
C ARG A 94 -44.36 3.19 3.83
N PRO A 95 -45.15 4.00 4.55
CA PRO A 95 -44.91 4.29 5.96
C PRO A 95 -44.75 3.01 6.79
N GLY A 96 -43.72 2.98 7.62
CA GLY A 96 -43.36 1.80 8.43
C GLY A 96 -42.58 0.71 7.68
N ALA A 97 -42.22 0.88 6.40
CA ALA A 97 -41.29 -0.01 5.73
C ALA A 97 -39.90 0.06 6.37
N ALA A 98 -39.32 -1.12 6.69
CA ALA A 98 -37.98 -1.20 7.23
C ALA A 98 -36.93 -0.77 6.19
N GLN A 99 -36.05 0.17 6.57
CA GLN A 99 -34.97 0.67 5.71
C GLN A 99 -33.66 -0.11 5.91
N TYR A 100 -33.56 -0.90 6.98
CA TYR A 100 -32.43 -1.77 7.32
C TYR A 100 -32.93 -3.14 7.81
N CYS A 101 -32.01 -4.07 8.05
CA CYS A 101 -32.34 -5.42 8.51
C CYS A 101 -32.87 -5.42 9.96
N ILE A 102 -34.18 -5.61 10.13
CA ILE A 102 -34.87 -5.69 11.43
C ILE A 102 -35.25 -7.12 11.86
N GLN A 103 -35.10 -8.10 10.97
CA GLN A 103 -35.48 -9.49 11.19
C GLN A 103 -34.36 -10.40 10.70
N LYS A 104 -33.95 -11.38 11.51
CA LYS A 104 -33.07 -12.45 11.05
C LYS A 104 -33.86 -13.36 10.11
N GLN A 105 -33.26 -13.74 8.99
CA GLN A 105 -33.85 -14.72 8.10
C GLN A 105 -33.72 -16.12 8.72
N ASP A 106 -34.84 -16.80 8.86
CA ASP A 106 -34.85 -18.25 9.07
C ASP A 106 -34.83 -18.93 7.70
N HIS A 107 -33.99 -19.97 7.58
CA HIS A 107 -33.77 -20.74 6.36
C HIS A 107 -34.34 -22.15 6.45
N GLY A 108 -34.86 -22.59 7.60
CA GLY A 108 -35.48 -23.91 7.78
C GLY A 108 -34.51 -25.09 7.61
N LEU A 109 -33.22 -24.91 7.93
CA LEU A 109 -32.16 -25.89 7.64
C LEU A 109 -32.24 -27.15 8.51
N GLU A 110 -32.97 -27.09 9.63
CA GLU A 110 -33.34 -28.23 10.46
C GLU A 110 -34.38 -29.15 9.80
N MET A 111 -35.14 -28.65 8.82
CA MET A 111 -36.08 -29.44 8.00
C MET A 111 -35.46 -29.97 6.69
N ALA A 112 -34.18 -29.71 6.43
CA ALA A 112 -33.49 -30.19 5.23
C ALA A 112 -33.26 -31.71 5.31
N ILE A 113 -33.56 -32.43 4.21
CA ILE A 113 -33.37 -33.89 4.12
C ILE A 113 -31.91 -34.32 4.39
N ASP A 114 -30.94 -33.44 4.15
CA ASP A 114 -29.54 -33.67 4.50
C ASP A 114 -29.31 -33.95 5.99
N GLN A 115 -30.16 -33.45 6.91
CA GLN A 115 -30.04 -33.78 8.33
C GLN A 115 -30.23 -35.29 8.57
N GLU A 116 -31.17 -35.91 7.84
CA GLU A 116 -31.34 -37.37 7.85
C GLU A 116 -30.15 -38.07 7.18
N LEU A 117 -29.69 -37.57 6.02
CA LEU A 117 -28.57 -38.15 5.28
C LEU A 117 -27.27 -38.14 6.10
N ILE A 118 -26.98 -37.04 6.81
CA ILE A 118 -25.87 -36.91 7.76
C ILE A 118 -26.02 -37.92 8.90
N SER A 119 -27.21 -38.02 9.50
CA SER A 119 -27.46 -38.98 10.59
C SER A 119 -27.26 -40.43 10.16
N LEU A 120 -27.68 -40.79 8.94
CA LEU A 120 -27.49 -42.12 8.37
C LEU A 120 -26.03 -42.38 7.93
N SER A 121 -25.30 -41.33 7.56
CA SER A 121 -23.91 -41.40 7.09
C SER A 121 -22.87 -41.37 8.22
N LYS A 122 -23.26 -41.35 9.50
CA LYS A 122 -22.33 -41.40 10.64
C LYS A 122 -21.25 -42.48 10.57
N PRO A 123 -21.52 -43.74 10.14
CA PRO A 123 -20.46 -44.76 10.00
C PRO A 123 -19.37 -44.38 8.97
N ALA A 124 -19.74 -43.66 7.91
CA ALA A 124 -18.79 -43.12 6.94
C ALA A 124 -18.04 -41.89 7.49
N LEU A 125 -18.74 -40.97 8.16
CA LEU A 125 -18.17 -39.74 8.73
C LEU A 125 -17.21 -39.97 9.91
N GLU A 126 -17.46 -41.00 10.71
CA GLU A 126 -16.66 -41.32 11.90
C GLU A 126 -15.56 -42.36 11.63
N LYS A 127 -15.79 -43.29 10.69
CA LYS A 127 -14.94 -44.48 10.51
C LYS A 127 -14.56 -44.79 9.05
N GLY A 128 -15.00 -43.99 8.09
CA GLY A 128 -14.74 -44.23 6.65
C GLY A 128 -15.36 -45.53 6.11
N LEU A 129 -16.40 -46.07 6.77
CA LEU A 129 -17.05 -47.30 6.34
C LEU A 129 -18.06 -47.02 5.20
N PRO A 130 -18.19 -47.90 4.20
CA PRO A 130 -19.21 -47.78 3.16
C PRO A 130 -20.63 -47.75 3.73
N VAL A 131 -21.45 -46.81 3.23
CA VAL A 131 -22.85 -46.61 3.60
C VAL A 131 -23.70 -46.49 2.33
N TYR A 132 -24.77 -47.29 2.26
CA TYR A 132 -25.81 -47.18 1.23
C TYR A 132 -27.12 -46.71 1.86
N ILE A 133 -27.76 -45.70 1.26
CA ILE A 133 -29.01 -45.08 1.72
C ILE A 133 -29.99 -45.06 0.55
N GLU A 134 -31.24 -45.48 0.76
CA GLU A 134 -32.31 -45.36 -0.24
C GLU A 134 -33.50 -44.58 0.34
N LYS A 135 -33.93 -43.51 -0.34
CA LYS A 135 -34.95 -42.56 0.13
C LYS A 135 -35.81 -42.02 -1.02
N PRO A 136 -37.10 -41.70 -0.77
CA PRO A 136 -37.87 -40.89 -1.71
C PRO A 136 -37.37 -39.44 -1.72
N ILE A 137 -37.55 -38.73 -2.83
CA ILE A 137 -37.29 -37.29 -2.97
C ILE A 137 -38.44 -36.57 -3.66
N CYS A 138 -38.66 -35.30 -3.33
CA CYS A 138 -39.65 -34.44 -3.96
C CYS A 138 -39.10 -33.02 -4.21
N ASN A 139 -39.80 -32.23 -5.01
CA ASN A 139 -39.29 -30.98 -5.60
C ASN A 139 -39.01 -29.85 -4.59
N VAL A 140 -39.48 -29.98 -3.34
CA VAL A 140 -39.14 -29.07 -2.23
C VAL A 140 -37.78 -29.40 -1.60
N ASN A 141 -37.23 -30.61 -1.79
CA ASN A 141 -35.90 -30.99 -1.33
C ASN A 141 -34.85 -30.35 -2.25
N ARG A 142 -34.38 -29.16 -1.88
CA ARG A 142 -33.36 -28.38 -2.61
C ARG A 142 -31.98 -28.58 -2.00
N ALA A 143 -30.93 -28.37 -2.81
CA ALA A 143 -29.52 -28.45 -2.38
C ALA A 143 -29.13 -29.78 -1.70
N VAL A 144 -29.77 -30.88 -2.09
CA VAL A 144 -29.57 -32.20 -1.46
C VAL A 144 -28.14 -32.69 -1.65
N GLY A 145 -27.49 -33.08 -0.55
CA GLY A 145 -26.11 -33.51 -0.47
C GLY A 145 -25.11 -32.40 -0.13
N THR A 146 -25.51 -31.12 -0.13
CA THR A 146 -24.60 -30.00 0.17
C THR A 146 -24.16 -29.97 1.65
N MET A 147 -25.08 -30.20 2.60
CA MET A 147 -24.74 -30.17 4.02
C MET A 147 -24.01 -31.46 4.43
N LEU A 148 -24.34 -32.59 3.82
CA LEU A 148 -23.54 -33.81 3.96
C LEU A 148 -22.10 -33.61 3.46
N SER A 149 -21.92 -32.93 2.33
CA SER A 149 -20.59 -32.60 1.80
C SER A 149 -19.81 -31.64 2.71
N HIS A 150 -20.51 -30.74 3.40
CA HIS A 150 -19.91 -29.90 4.44
C HIS A 150 -19.33 -30.75 5.58
N GLU A 151 -20.09 -31.70 6.12
CA GLU A 151 -19.60 -32.57 7.21
C GLU A 151 -18.45 -33.48 6.75
N VAL A 152 -18.51 -34.08 5.54
CA VAL A 152 -17.37 -34.83 4.99
C VAL A 152 -16.13 -33.95 4.85
N THR A 153 -16.27 -32.74 4.28
CA THR A 153 -15.13 -31.81 4.08
C THR A 153 -14.57 -31.29 5.41
N LYS A 154 -15.43 -31.08 6.42
CA LYS A 154 -15.04 -30.66 7.77
C LYS A 154 -14.20 -31.73 8.49
N HIS A 155 -14.50 -33.00 8.28
CA HIS A 155 -13.77 -34.13 8.84
C HIS A 155 -12.50 -34.50 8.03
N TYR A 156 -12.59 -34.53 6.70
CA TYR A 156 -11.55 -35.10 5.81
C TYR A 156 -10.83 -34.06 4.93
N GLN A 157 -11.17 -32.78 5.06
CA GLN A 157 -10.61 -31.66 4.28
C GLN A 157 -10.72 -31.91 2.76
N LEU A 158 -9.76 -31.41 1.97
CA LEU A 158 -9.78 -31.50 0.50
C LEU A 158 -9.77 -32.95 -0.03
N ASN A 159 -9.26 -33.91 0.75
CA ASN A 159 -9.13 -35.31 0.31
C ASN A 159 -10.48 -36.03 0.22
N GLY A 160 -11.48 -35.61 1.02
CA GLY A 160 -12.79 -36.25 1.09
C GLY A 160 -12.71 -37.73 1.53
N LEU A 161 -13.72 -38.50 1.12
CA LEU A 161 -13.78 -39.95 1.32
C LEU A 161 -13.39 -40.70 0.02
N PRO A 162 -12.98 -41.98 0.10
CA PRO A 162 -12.83 -42.83 -1.09
C PRO A 162 -14.11 -42.89 -1.94
N SER A 163 -13.98 -43.05 -3.26
CA SER A 163 -15.14 -43.11 -4.19
C SER A 163 -16.22 -44.07 -3.72
N ASP A 164 -17.48 -43.65 -3.84
CA ASP A 164 -18.68 -44.44 -3.52
C ASP A 164 -18.75 -44.93 -2.05
N THR A 165 -18.02 -44.28 -1.12
CA THR A 165 -18.10 -44.57 0.33
C THR A 165 -19.48 -44.20 0.89
N ILE A 166 -20.11 -43.13 0.41
CA ILE A 166 -21.51 -42.82 0.72
C ILE A 166 -22.29 -42.85 -0.59
N HIS A 167 -23.13 -43.86 -0.77
CA HIS A 167 -24.01 -44.01 -1.93
C HIS A 167 -25.45 -43.74 -1.50
N ILE A 168 -26.07 -42.71 -2.07
CA ILE A 168 -27.45 -42.32 -1.77
C ILE A 168 -28.27 -42.50 -3.03
N LYS A 169 -29.16 -43.49 -3.04
CA LYS A 169 -30.19 -43.67 -4.06
C LYS A 169 -31.45 -42.89 -3.67
N LEU A 170 -31.92 -42.06 -4.59
CA LEU A 170 -33.08 -41.20 -4.47
C LEU A 170 -34.11 -41.61 -5.53
N VAL A 171 -35.39 -41.61 -5.18
CA VAL A 171 -36.48 -41.98 -6.09
C VAL A 171 -37.55 -40.88 -6.08
N GLY A 172 -37.87 -40.32 -7.25
CA GLY A 172 -38.84 -39.21 -7.41
C GLY A 172 -38.22 -37.95 -8.03
N SER A 173 -38.92 -36.81 -7.95
CA SER A 173 -38.51 -35.56 -8.61
C SER A 173 -37.71 -34.66 -7.66
N ALA A 174 -36.43 -34.41 -7.93
CA ALA A 174 -35.58 -33.62 -7.05
C ALA A 174 -35.76 -32.09 -7.22
N GLY A 175 -35.59 -31.37 -6.11
CA GLY A 175 -35.60 -29.90 -6.11
C GLY A 175 -34.34 -29.28 -6.73
N GLN A 176 -34.33 -27.96 -6.83
CA GLN A 176 -33.21 -27.21 -7.40
C GLN A 176 -31.89 -27.52 -6.67
N SER A 177 -30.78 -27.50 -7.42
CA SER A 177 -29.41 -27.65 -6.90
C SER A 177 -29.07 -29.02 -6.28
N LEU A 178 -29.70 -30.11 -6.72
CA LEU A 178 -29.30 -31.48 -6.37
C LEU A 178 -27.79 -31.69 -6.56
N GLY A 179 -27.08 -32.16 -5.52
CA GLY A 179 -25.64 -32.39 -5.57
C GLY A 179 -24.80 -31.11 -5.69
N ALA A 180 -25.31 -29.95 -5.25
CA ALA A 180 -24.50 -28.75 -5.21
C ALA A 180 -23.32 -28.89 -4.24
N PHE A 181 -22.13 -28.49 -4.68
CA PHE A 181 -20.86 -28.62 -3.94
C PHE A 181 -20.52 -30.05 -3.47
N LEU A 182 -21.03 -31.07 -4.16
CA LEU A 182 -20.81 -32.48 -3.78
C LEU A 182 -19.32 -32.84 -3.80
N CYS A 183 -18.79 -33.28 -2.66
CA CYS A 183 -17.35 -33.54 -2.44
C CYS A 183 -16.95 -35.01 -2.75
N PRO A 184 -15.65 -35.35 -2.79
CA PRO A 184 -15.19 -36.71 -3.09
C PRO A 184 -15.74 -37.75 -2.11
N GLY A 185 -16.12 -38.90 -2.68
CA GLY A 185 -16.60 -40.07 -1.94
C GLY A 185 -18.11 -40.13 -1.69
N ILE A 186 -18.86 -39.11 -2.08
CA ILE A 186 -20.33 -39.14 -2.11
C ILE A 186 -20.82 -39.37 -3.54
N THR A 187 -21.70 -40.36 -3.70
CA THR A 187 -22.43 -40.67 -4.93
C THR A 187 -23.93 -40.44 -4.71
N LEU A 188 -24.51 -39.52 -5.47
CA LEU A 188 -25.96 -39.32 -5.54
C LEU A 188 -26.50 -39.99 -6.81
N GLU A 189 -27.34 -41.00 -6.64
CA GLU A 189 -28.06 -41.67 -7.72
C GLU A 189 -29.54 -41.29 -7.64
N LEU A 190 -30.13 -40.83 -8.73
CA LEU A 190 -31.52 -40.42 -8.82
C LEU A 190 -32.25 -41.20 -9.91
N GLU A 191 -33.21 -42.01 -9.50
CA GLU A 191 -34.22 -42.64 -10.34
C GLU A 191 -35.45 -41.71 -10.40
N GLY A 192 -35.47 -40.83 -11.40
CA GLY A 192 -36.38 -39.69 -11.48
C GLY A 192 -35.89 -38.54 -12.36
N ASP A 193 -36.38 -37.34 -12.08
CA ASP A 193 -36.05 -36.07 -12.74
C ASP A 193 -35.56 -35.02 -11.72
N SER A 194 -34.93 -33.94 -12.17
CA SER A 194 -34.46 -32.88 -11.27
C SER A 194 -34.59 -31.48 -11.86
N ASN A 195 -34.90 -30.50 -11.00
CA ASN A 195 -34.99 -29.09 -11.35
C ASN A 195 -33.60 -28.46 -11.64
N ASP A 196 -33.58 -27.16 -11.93
CA ASP A 196 -32.39 -26.37 -12.26
C ASP A 196 -31.20 -26.57 -11.28
N TYR A 197 -29.98 -26.34 -11.80
CA TYR A 197 -28.71 -26.30 -11.07
C TYR A 197 -28.17 -27.64 -10.53
N VAL A 198 -28.59 -28.79 -11.08
CA VAL A 198 -27.99 -30.11 -10.75
C VAL A 198 -26.46 -30.04 -10.85
N GLY A 199 -25.74 -30.43 -9.79
CA GLY A 199 -24.28 -30.41 -9.74
C GLY A 199 -23.63 -29.02 -9.77
N LYS A 200 -24.35 -27.96 -9.37
CA LYS A 200 -23.79 -26.62 -9.22
C LYS A 200 -22.57 -26.62 -8.29
N GLY A 201 -21.41 -26.22 -8.81
CA GLY A 201 -20.16 -26.25 -8.05
C GLY A 201 -19.69 -27.65 -7.65
N LEU A 202 -20.09 -28.70 -8.38
CA LEU A 202 -19.62 -30.08 -8.17
C LEU A 202 -18.10 -30.10 -7.95
N SER A 203 -17.65 -30.70 -6.85
CA SER A 203 -16.31 -30.56 -6.30
C SER A 203 -15.68 -31.94 -5.97
N GLY A 204 -15.94 -32.93 -6.82
CA GLY A 204 -15.32 -34.26 -6.74
C GLY A 204 -16.29 -35.42 -6.49
N GLY A 205 -17.53 -35.14 -6.09
CA GLY A 205 -18.58 -36.16 -5.96
C GLY A 205 -19.06 -36.72 -7.29
N LYS A 206 -19.94 -37.74 -7.22
CA LYS A 206 -20.56 -38.37 -8.38
C LYS A 206 -22.07 -38.13 -8.39
N ILE A 207 -22.63 -37.73 -9.52
CA ILE A 207 -24.07 -37.56 -9.72
C ILE A 207 -24.54 -38.47 -10.86
N VAL A 208 -25.61 -39.22 -10.64
CA VAL A 208 -26.23 -40.07 -11.65
C VAL A 208 -27.72 -39.74 -11.67
N VAL A 209 -28.29 -39.42 -12.83
CA VAL A 209 -29.74 -39.23 -12.99
C VAL A 209 -30.24 -40.03 -14.19
N TYR A 210 -31.31 -40.80 -13.99
CA TYR A 210 -31.99 -41.54 -15.04
C TYR A 210 -33.49 -41.61 -14.72
N PRO A 211 -34.38 -41.60 -15.73
CA PRO A 211 -35.82 -41.69 -15.49
C PRO A 211 -36.21 -43.05 -14.89
N PRO A 212 -37.35 -43.15 -14.18
CA PRO A 212 -37.82 -44.41 -13.59
C PRO A 212 -37.83 -45.54 -14.62
N ARG A 213 -37.39 -46.76 -14.24
CA ARG A 213 -37.21 -47.88 -15.19
C ARG A 213 -38.48 -48.32 -15.93
N GLU A 214 -39.66 -47.95 -15.42
CA GLU A 214 -40.98 -48.19 -16.02
C GLU A 214 -41.47 -47.08 -16.96
N SER A 215 -40.66 -46.04 -17.20
CA SER A 215 -40.98 -44.93 -18.09
C SER A 215 -41.20 -45.38 -19.53
N GLN A 216 -42.29 -44.93 -20.15
CA GLN A 216 -42.67 -45.28 -21.52
C GLN A 216 -42.16 -44.29 -22.59
N PHE A 217 -41.53 -43.18 -22.17
CA PHE A 217 -40.96 -42.18 -23.08
C PHE A 217 -39.48 -42.47 -23.38
N ASP A 218 -39.00 -42.00 -24.54
CA ASP A 218 -37.59 -42.11 -24.94
C ASP A 218 -36.75 -41.05 -24.19
N PRO A 219 -35.80 -41.43 -23.32
CA PRO A 219 -35.10 -40.46 -22.47
C PRO A 219 -34.33 -39.39 -23.25
N LYS A 220 -33.75 -39.75 -24.41
CA LYS A 220 -32.93 -38.83 -25.23
C LYS A 220 -33.73 -37.71 -25.91
N GLU A 221 -35.06 -37.77 -25.86
CA GLU A 221 -35.98 -36.75 -26.40
C GLU A 221 -36.74 -36.00 -25.28
N ASN A 222 -36.42 -36.26 -24.00
CA ASN A 222 -37.12 -35.70 -22.85
C ASN A 222 -36.15 -35.08 -21.84
N ILE A 223 -36.55 -33.96 -21.23
CA ILE A 223 -35.76 -33.26 -20.22
C ILE A 223 -35.84 -34.03 -18.90
N VAL A 224 -34.68 -34.48 -18.41
CA VAL A 224 -34.51 -35.22 -17.15
C VAL A 224 -33.79 -34.36 -16.10
N ILE A 225 -33.02 -33.36 -16.52
CA ILE A 225 -32.44 -32.35 -15.62
C ILE A 225 -32.72 -30.92 -16.12
N GLY A 226 -33.06 -30.03 -15.19
CA GLY A 226 -33.38 -28.63 -15.45
C GLY A 226 -32.20 -27.77 -15.90
N ASN A 227 -32.43 -26.46 -15.93
CA ASN A 227 -31.49 -25.50 -16.53
C ASN A 227 -30.22 -25.33 -15.67
N VAL A 228 -29.14 -24.87 -16.31
CA VAL A 228 -27.88 -24.46 -15.66
C VAL A 228 -27.19 -25.57 -14.86
N ALA A 229 -27.33 -26.83 -15.31
CA ALA A 229 -26.65 -27.98 -14.72
C ALA A 229 -25.12 -27.86 -14.84
N LEU A 230 -24.41 -28.34 -13.81
CA LEU A 230 -22.95 -28.29 -13.64
C LEU A 230 -22.35 -26.87 -13.68
N TYR A 231 -23.13 -25.85 -13.31
CA TYR A 231 -22.65 -24.48 -13.22
C TYR A 231 -21.44 -24.34 -12.29
N GLY A 232 -20.30 -23.91 -12.83
CA GLY A 232 -19.09 -23.67 -12.05
C GLY A 232 -18.48 -24.92 -11.40
N ALA A 233 -18.76 -26.12 -11.92
CA ALA A 233 -18.19 -27.37 -11.43
C ALA A 233 -16.65 -27.37 -11.56
N THR A 234 -15.96 -27.81 -10.52
CA THR A 234 -14.48 -27.76 -10.41
C THR A 234 -13.83 -29.13 -10.57
N SER A 235 -14.50 -30.21 -10.18
CA SER A 235 -14.07 -31.61 -10.33
C SER A 235 -15.25 -32.56 -10.09
N GLY A 236 -15.07 -33.87 -10.32
CA GLY A 236 -16.11 -34.88 -10.10
C GLY A 236 -16.74 -35.41 -11.37
N GLU A 237 -17.75 -36.27 -11.22
CA GLU A 237 -18.36 -37.02 -12.31
C GLU A 237 -19.89 -36.86 -12.35
N ALA A 238 -20.47 -36.80 -13.55
CA ALA A 238 -21.92 -36.68 -13.69
C ALA A 238 -22.48 -37.42 -14.93
N TYR A 239 -23.48 -38.28 -14.75
CA TYR A 239 -24.02 -39.15 -15.79
C TYR A 239 -25.54 -39.01 -15.88
N PHE A 240 -26.05 -38.54 -17.02
CA PHE A 240 -27.45 -38.14 -17.18
C PHE A 240 -28.12 -38.88 -18.35
N SER A 241 -28.99 -39.85 -18.05
CA SER A 241 -29.75 -40.60 -19.08
C SER A 241 -31.00 -39.83 -19.49
N GLY A 242 -30.79 -38.81 -20.30
CA GLY A 242 -31.83 -38.03 -20.95
C GLY A 242 -31.30 -36.66 -21.36
N MET A 243 -32.20 -35.74 -21.73
CA MET A 243 -31.80 -34.38 -22.05
C MET A 243 -31.59 -33.52 -20.80
N ALA A 244 -30.58 -32.66 -20.82
CA ALA A 244 -30.57 -31.45 -20.02
C ALA A 244 -31.39 -30.35 -20.71
N ALA A 245 -31.97 -29.45 -19.92
CA ALA A 245 -32.56 -28.21 -20.43
C ALA A 245 -31.47 -27.21 -20.86
N GLU A 246 -31.70 -25.90 -20.67
CA GLU A 246 -30.77 -24.87 -21.12
C GLU A 246 -29.51 -24.75 -20.25
N ARG A 247 -28.41 -24.28 -20.85
CA ARG A 247 -27.17 -23.89 -20.18
C ARG A 247 -26.43 -25.04 -19.48
N PHE A 248 -26.21 -26.14 -20.19
CA PHE A 248 -25.43 -27.28 -19.67
C PHE A 248 -23.92 -26.94 -19.53
N CYS A 249 -23.28 -27.32 -18.42
CA CYS A 249 -21.83 -27.15 -18.18
C CYS A 249 -21.27 -25.72 -18.28
N VAL A 250 -22.08 -24.70 -17.96
CA VAL A 250 -21.60 -23.31 -17.93
C VAL A 250 -20.52 -23.12 -16.87
N ARG A 251 -19.36 -22.58 -17.26
CA ARG A 251 -18.17 -22.42 -16.39
C ARG A 251 -17.64 -23.74 -15.79
N ASN A 252 -17.88 -24.89 -16.42
CA ASN A 252 -17.18 -26.11 -16.01
C ASN A 252 -15.66 -25.88 -16.09
N SER A 253 -14.96 -26.22 -15.02
CA SER A 253 -13.53 -26.02 -14.82
C SER A 253 -12.77 -27.34 -14.63
N GLY A 254 -13.47 -28.48 -14.50
CA GLY A 254 -12.80 -29.76 -14.28
C GLY A 254 -13.70 -31.00 -14.10
N ALA A 255 -15.03 -30.86 -14.04
CA ALA A 255 -15.92 -32.02 -13.97
C ALA A 255 -15.98 -32.79 -15.30
N ARG A 256 -16.21 -34.10 -15.18
CA ARG A 256 -16.35 -35.05 -16.29
C ARG A 256 -17.81 -35.47 -16.40
N THR A 257 -18.44 -35.36 -17.56
CA THR A 257 -19.87 -35.67 -17.68
C THR A 257 -20.29 -36.26 -19.02
N VAL A 258 -21.37 -37.05 -19.01
CA VAL A 258 -22.08 -37.57 -20.18
C VAL A 258 -23.57 -37.29 -20.07
N VAL A 259 -24.19 -36.82 -21.15
CA VAL A 259 -25.62 -36.53 -21.26
C VAL A 259 -26.16 -36.96 -22.63
N GLU A 260 -27.43 -37.37 -22.70
CA GLU A 260 -28.04 -37.87 -23.94
C GLU A 260 -28.58 -36.77 -24.87
N GLY A 261 -28.64 -35.52 -24.41
CA GLY A 261 -28.96 -34.33 -25.21
C GLY A 261 -28.98 -33.05 -24.36
N ILE A 262 -28.98 -31.89 -24.99
CA ILE A 262 -29.01 -30.58 -24.31
C ILE A 262 -29.88 -29.57 -25.07
N GLY A 263 -30.30 -28.50 -24.40
CA GLY A 263 -30.96 -27.34 -25.01
C GLY A 263 -30.06 -26.46 -25.90
N ASP A 264 -30.49 -25.22 -26.14
CA ASP A 264 -29.77 -24.23 -26.95
C ASP A 264 -28.38 -23.86 -26.43
N HIS A 265 -28.16 -23.84 -25.11
CA HIS A 265 -26.89 -23.40 -24.52
C HIS A 265 -26.11 -24.56 -23.88
N GLY A 266 -24.83 -24.71 -24.26
CA GLY A 266 -23.92 -25.73 -23.70
C GLY A 266 -22.46 -25.28 -23.67
N CYS A 267 -21.72 -25.69 -22.63
CA CYS A 267 -20.29 -25.41 -22.44
C CYS A 267 -19.89 -23.91 -22.47
N GLU A 268 -20.82 -23.00 -22.17
CA GLU A 268 -20.52 -21.56 -22.16
C GLU A 268 -19.48 -21.22 -21.09
N TYR A 269 -18.46 -20.43 -21.44
CA TYR A 269 -17.38 -20.03 -20.53
C TYR A 269 -16.64 -21.19 -19.85
N MET A 270 -16.68 -22.41 -20.42
CA MET A 270 -15.97 -23.58 -19.90
C MET A 270 -14.45 -23.38 -20.03
N THR A 271 -13.73 -23.69 -18.95
CA THR A 271 -12.29 -23.49 -18.76
C THR A 271 -11.54 -24.80 -18.55
N GLY A 272 -12.24 -25.90 -18.27
CA GLY A 272 -11.67 -27.22 -18.02
C GLY A 272 -12.74 -28.30 -17.89
N GLY A 273 -12.30 -29.56 -17.75
CA GLY A 273 -13.19 -30.73 -17.69
C GLY A 273 -13.40 -31.41 -19.04
N ILE A 274 -14.21 -32.47 -19.04
CA ILE A 274 -14.54 -33.27 -20.23
C ILE A 274 -16.06 -33.46 -20.30
N VAL A 275 -16.66 -33.09 -21.43
CA VAL A 275 -18.10 -33.20 -21.66
C VAL A 275 -18.36 -34.13 -22.84
N VAL A 276 -19.29 -35.07 -22.73
CA VAL A 276 -19.76 -35.92 -23.84
C VAL A 276 -21.26 -35.73 -24.04
N ILE A 277 -21.66 -35.36 -25.25
CA ILE A 277 -23.07 -35.25 -25.66
C ILE A 277 -23.39 -36.38 -26.65
N LEU A 278 -24.32 -37.26 -26.30
CA LEU A 278 -24.69 -38.44 -27.11
C LEU A 278 -25.88 -38.23 -28.05
N GLY A 279 -26.49 -37.05 -28.03
CA GLY A 279 -27.64 -36.72 -28.89
C GLY A 279 -27.71 -35.24 -29.22
N LYS A 280 -28.93 -34.71 -29.28
CA LYS A 280 -29.19 -33.36 -29.81
C LYS A 280 -28.48 -32.27 -29.02
N THR A 281 -28.01 -31.26 -29.76
CA THR A 281 -27.47 -29.99 -29.27
C THR A 281 -28.27 -28.85 -29.89
N GLY A 282 -28.45 -27.74 -29.17
CA GLY A 282 -29.06 -26.52 -29.71
C GLY A 282 -28.05 -25.41 -30.00
N ARG A 283 -28.54 -24.21 -30.29
CA ARG A 283 -27.94 -23.21 -31.20
C ARG A 283 -26.69 -22.44 -30.75
N ASN A 284 -26.28 -22.52 -29.50
CA ASN A 284 -25.19 -21.69 -28.94
C ASN A 284 -24.24 -22.50 -28.03
N PHE A 285 -23.61 -23.52 -28.61
CA PHE A 285 -22.60 -24.34 -27.94
C PHE A 285 -21.23 -23.63 -27.88
N ALA A 286 -20.49 -23.81 -26.79
CA ALA A 286 -19.11 -23.35 -26.55
C ALA A 286 -18.87 -21.82 -26.59
N ALA A 287 -19.91 -20.99 -26.44
CA ALA A 287 -19.75 -19.53 -26.38
C ALA A 287 -18.82 -19.11 -25.22
N GLY A 288 -17.71 -18.44 -25.54
CA GLY A 288 -16.70 -18.04 -24.57
C GLY A 288 -15.87 -19.19 -23.96
N MET A 289 -15.95 -20.41 -24.49
CA MET A 289 -15.17 -21.57 -24.02
C MET A 289 -13.67 -21.35 -24.28
N SER A 290 -12.87 -21.37 -23.22
CA SER A 290 -11.42 -21.09 -23.27
C SER A 290 -10.54 -22.27 -22.84
N GLY A 291 -11.12 -23.33 -22.28
CA GLY A 291 -10.41 -24.57 -21.97
C GLY A 291 -11.32 -25.78 -21.74
N GLY A 292 -10.71 -26.94 -21.51
CA GLY A 292 -11.41 -28.23 -21.47
C GLY A 292 -11.69 -28.79 -22.86
N ILE A 293 -12.38 -29.94 -22.92
CA ILE A 293 -12.71 -30.65 -24.16
C ILE A 293 -14.20 -31.06 -24.12
N ALA A 294 -14.90 -30.91 -25.24
CA ALA A 294 -16.22 -31.52 -25.42
C ALA A 294 -16.23 -32.44 -26.65
N TYR A 295 -16.87 -33.61 -26.52
CA TYR A 295 -17.12 -34.56 -27.59
C TYR A 295 -18.63 -34.58 -27.88
N VAL A 296 -19.02 -34.24 -29.10
CA VAL A 296 -20.42 -34.17 -29.51
C VAL A 296 -20.67 -35.18 -30.62
N TYR A 297 -21.65 -36.06 -30.42
CA TYR A 297 -22.14 -36.93 -31.49
C TYR A 297 -23.00 -36.12 -32.46
N ASP A 298 -22.49 -35.85 -33.67
CA ASP A 298 -23.21 -35.07 -34.68
C ASP A 298 -24.27 -35.93 -35.39
N VAL A 299 -25.46 -36.01 -34.76
CA VAL A 299 -26.57 -36.88 -35.17
C VAL A 299 -27.03 -36.57 -36.60
N ASP A 300 -27.08 -35.29 -36.96
CA ASP A 300 -27.67 -34.76 -38.20
C ASP A 300 -26.66 -34.06 -39.14
N GLY A 301 -25.37 -33.99 -38.78
CA GLY A 301 -24.32 -33.33 -39.56
C GLY A 301 -24.33 -31.80 -39.47
N MET A 302 -25.17 -31.24 -38.60
CA MET A 302 -25.44 -29.80 -38.51
C MET A 302 -24.81 -29.15 -37.29
N PHE A 303 -24.09 -29.89 -36.44
CA PHE A 303 -23.50 -29.33 -35.21
C PHE A 303 -22.61 -28.10 -35.45
N HIS A 304 -21.91 -28.02 -36.59
CA HIS A 304 -21.09 -26.87 -36.97
C HIS A 304 -21.89 -25.55 -37.03
N THR A 305 -23.20 -25.58 -37.35
CA THR A 305 -24.07 -24.39 -37.36
C THR A 305 -24.56 -23.96 -35.97
N ARG A 306 -24.36 -24.83 -34.98
CA ARG A 306 -24.84 -24.69 -33.59
C ARG A 306 -23.74 -24.35 -32.60
N CYS A 307 -22.49 -24.30 -33.05
CA CYS A 307 -21.32 -24.02 -32.22
C CYS A 307 -20.76 -22.62 -32.50
N ASN A 308 -20.43 -21.89 -31.44
CA ASN A 308 -19.77 -20.60 -31.53
C ASN A 308 -18.24 -20.80 -31.72
N LEU A 309 -17.75 -20.52 -32.93
CA LEU A 309 -16.36 -20.75 -33.35
C LEU A 309 -15.39 -19.61 -33.02
N GLU A 310 -15.80 -18.61 -32.21
CA GLU A 310 -14.97 -17.45 -31.85
C GLU A 310 -13.65 -17.86 -31.17
N LEU A 311 -13.70 -18.81 -30.23
CA LEU A 311 -12.54 -19.26 -29.45
C LEU A 311 -12.15 -20.73 -29.66
N VAL A 312 -13.00 -21.52 -30.31
CA VAL A 312 -12.83 -22.98 -30.46
C VAL A 312 -12.67 -23.41 -31.91
N ASP A 313 -11.93 -24.50 -32.11
CA ASP A 313 -11.88 -25.25 -33.37
C ASP A 313 -12.72 -26.54 -33.22
N LEU A 314 -13.26 -27.00 -34.36
CA LEU A 314 -13.93 -28.30 -34.46
C LEU A 314 -13.00 -29.30 -35.15
N GLU A 315 -12.69 -30.38 -34.46
CA GLU A 315 -11.77 -31.43 -34.90
C GLU A 315 -12.47 -32.79 -34.94
N LYS A 316 -11.86 -33.76 -35.63
CA LYS A 316 -12.27 -35.16 -35.58
C LYS A 316 -11.61 -35.86 -34.40
N VAL A 317 -12.25 -36.89 -33.86
CA VAL A 317 -11.68 -37.76 -32.82
C VAL A 317 -10.78 -38.82 -33.48
N GLU A 318 -9.54 -38.42 -33.79
CA GLU A 318 -8.53 -39.26 -34.47
C GLU A 318 -7.34 -39.66 -33.56
N ASP A 319 -7.15 -39.02 -32.40
CA ASP A 319 -6.08 -39.30 -31.44
C ASP A 319 -6.46 -40.45 -30.48
N GLU A 320 -5.55 -41.40 -30.25
CA GLU A 320 -5.76 -42.57 -29.36
C GLU A 320 -6.10 -42.17 -27.91
N GLU A 321 -5.53 -41.06 -27.39
CA GLU A 321 -5.86 -40.52 -26.06
C GLU A 321 -7.33 -40.07 -26.01
N ASP A 322 -7.78 -39.35 -27.04
CA ASP A 322 -9.15 -38.87 -27.15
C ASP A 322 -10.17 -40.02 -27.36
N ILE A 323 -9.84 -40.97 -28.25
CA ILE A 323 -10.66 -42.16 -28.54
C ILE A 323 -10.87 -42.98 -27.27
N THR A 324 -9.79 -43.21 -26.51
CA THR A 324 -9.82 -43.94 -25.24
C THR A 324 -10.65 -43.21 -24.19
N ALA A 325 -10.43 -41.90 -24.03
CA ALA A 325 -11.18 -41.07 -23.08
C ALA A 325 -12.67 -41.04 -23.40
N LEU A 326 -13.04 -40.83 -24.67
CA LEU A 326 -14.43 -40.85 -25.14
C LEU A 326 -15.10 -42.20 -24.85
N ARG A 327 -14.45 -43.31 -25.26
CA ARG A 327 -14.99 -44.66 -25.05
C ARG A 327 -15.19 -44.98 -23.57
N MET A 328 -14.22 -44.62 -22.72
CA MET A 328 -14.30 -44.81 -21.26
C MET A 328 -15.47 -44.01 -20.65
N MET A 329 -15.64 -42.74 -21.04
CA MET A 329 -16.75 -41.91 -20.55
C MET A 329 -18.11 -42.52 -20.88
N ILE A 330 -18.31 -42.99 -22.12
CA ILE A 330 -19.57 -43.64 -22.54
C ILE A 330 -19.77 -44.98 -21.80
N GLN A 331 -18.71 -45.74 -21.55
CA GLN A 331 -18.78 -46.96 -20.73
C GLN A 331 -19.21 -46.69 -19.28
N GLN A 332 -18.68 -45.65 -18.64
CA GLN A 332 -19.12 -45.28 -17.28
C GLN A 332 -20.57 -44.79 -17.28
N HIS A 333 -20.98 -44.03 -18.30
CA HIS A 333 -22.37 -43.62 -18.46
C HIS A 333 -23.33 -44.81 -18.60
N GLN A 334 -23.00 -45.78 -19.48
CA GLN A 334 -23.76 -47.02 -19.61
C GLN A 334 -23.80 -47.80 -18.28
N ARG A 335 -22.67 -47.93 -17.59
CA ARG A 335 -22.54 -48.65 -16.31
C ARG A 335 -23.44 -48.04 -15.23
N HIS A 336 -23.44 -46.72 -15.10
CA HIS A 336 -24.13 -46.02 -14.01
C HIS A 336 -25.63 -45.79 -14.29
N THR A 337 -26.03 -45.61 -15.55
CA THR A 337 -27.44 -45.30 -15.89
C THR A 337 -28.21 -46.46 -16.52
N SER A 338 -27.53 -47.52 -16.96
CA SER A 338 -28.10 -48.54 -17.87
C SER A 338 -28.60 -47.99 -19.22
N SER A 339 -28.14 -46.80 -19.64
CA SER A 339 -28.54 -46.13 -20.88
C SER A 339 -28.52 -47.06 -22.11
N VAL A 340 -29.65 -47.09 -22.83
CA VAL A 340 -29.81 -47.83 -24.08
C VAL A 340 -29.00 -47.18 -25.20
N LEU A 341 -29.01 -45.84 -25.28
CA LEU A 341 -28.26 -45.06 -26.28
C LEU A 341 -26.75 -45.27 -26.11
N ALA A 342 -26.23 -45.23 -24.88
CA ALA A 342 -24.82 -45.49 -24.60
C ALA A 342 -24.41 -46.91 -25.03
N ARG A 343 -25.26 -47.91 -24.78
CA ARG A 343 -25.05 -49.29 -25.24
C ARG A 343 -25.01 -49.39 -26.77
N GLU A 344 -25.96 -48.77 -27.47
CA GLU A 344 -26.02 -48.75 -28.94
C GLU A 344 -24.80 -48.07 -29.56
N VAL A 345 -24.36 -46.94 -28.97
CA VAL A 345 -23.16 -46.22 -29.37
C VAL A 345 -21.90 -47.05 -29.15
N LEU A 346 -21.80 -47.77 -28.02
CA LEU A 346 -20.65 -48.64 -27.72
C LEU A 346 -20.59 -49.89 -28.62
N CYS A 347 -21.73 -50.50 -28.94
CA CYS A 347 -21.80 -51.63 -29.86
C CYS A 347 -21.37 -51.24 -31.28
N ASN A 348 -21.68 -50.02 -31.72
CA ASN A 348 -21.37 -49.51 -33.06
C ASN A 348 -20.18 -48.53 -33.09
N PHE A 349 -19.37 -48.48 -32.02
CA PHE A 349 -18.44 -47.38 -31.75
C PHE A 349 -17.50 -47.07 -32.93
N GLY A 350 -16.90 -48.09 -33.55
CA GLY A 350 -16.00 -47.90 -34.69
C GLY A 350 -16.66 -47.31 -35.94
N ALA A 351 -17.96 -47.56 -36.15
CA ALA A 351 -18.73 -47.00 -37.26
C ALA A 351 -19.27 -45.59 -36.95
N LEU A 352 -19.46 -45.26 -35.66
CA LEU A 352 -19.96 -43.97 -35.21
C LEU A 352 -18.87 -42.96 -34.86
N LEU A 353 -17.64 -43.41 -34.58
CA LEU A 353 -16.49 -42.56 -34.25
C LEU A 353 -16.27 -41.41 -35.27
N PRO A 354 -16.39 -41.60 -36.60
CA PRO A 354 -16.26 -40.49 -37.56
C PRO A 354 -17.33 -39.40 -37.47
N LYS A 355 -18.42 -39.63 -36.71
CA LYS A 355 -19.48 -38.64 -36.43
C LYS A 355 -19.28 -37.89 -35.11
N PHE A 356 -18.28 -38.26 -34.30
CA PHE A 356 -17.95 -37.49 -33.11
C PHE A 356 -17.08 -36.28 -33.47
N VAL A 357 -17.55 -35.10 -33.08
CA VAL A 357 -16.83 -33.84 -33.22
C VAL A 357 -16.20 -33.48 -31.88
N LYS A 358 -14.89 -33.22 -31.89
CA LYS A 358 -14.13 -32.68 -30.77
C LYS A 358 -14.16 -31.16 -30.83
N VAL A 359 -14.66 -30.51 -29.78
CA VAL A 359 -14.62 -29.05 -29.60
C VAL A 359 -13.39 -28.71 -28.75
N PHE A 360 -12.45 -27.95 -29.32
CA PHE A 360 -11.15 -27.70 -28.71
C PHE A 360 -10.79 -26.20 -28.74
N PRO A 361 -10.70 -25.52 -27.57
CA PRO A 361 -10.32 -24.10 -27.52
C PRO A 361 -8.89 -23.84 -28.00
N ARG A 362 -8.72 -22.83 -28.87
CA ARG A 362 -7.45 -22.49 -29.53
C ARG A 362 -6.33 -22.18 -28.53
N ASP A 363 -6.64 -21.42 -27.48
CA ASP A 363 -5.64 -21.05 -26.47
C ASP A 363 -5.28 -22.23 -25.56
N TYR A 364 -6.23 -23.10 -25.22
CA TYR A 364 -5.94 -24.33 -24.49
C TYR A 364 -5.06 -25.28 -25.31
N LYS A 365 -5.33 -25.42 -26.61
CA LYS A 365 -4.49 -26.16 -27.56
C LYS A 365 -3.07 -25.60 -27.63
N ARG A 366 -2.89 -24.27 -27.72
CA ARG A 366 -1.57 -23.61 -27.66
C ARG A 366 -0.84 -23.87 -26.34
N VAL A 367 -1.56 -23.88 -25.21
CA VAL A 367 -0.99 -24.15 -23.88
C VAL A 367 -0.55 -25.61 -23.78
N LEU A 368 -1.39 -26.58 -24.19
CA LEU A 368 -1.05 -28.00 -24.20
C LEU A 368 0.13 -28.31 -25.13
N GLN A 369 0.21 -27.68 -26.32
CA GLN A 369 1.38 -27.78 -27.19
C GLN A 369 2.65 -27.25 -26.52
N LYS A 370 2.59 -26.09 -25.85
CA LYS A 370 3.72 -25.56 -25.06
C LYS A 370 4.10 -26.49 -23.90
N PHE A 371 3.14 -27.18 -23.28
CA PHE A 371 3.43 -28.19 -22.26
C PHE A 371 4.07 -29.45 -22.84
N LYS A 372 3.53 -30.05 -23.92
CA LYS A 372 4.15 -31.20 -24.61
C LYS A 372 5.58 -30.84 -25.09
N ILE A 373 5.82 -29.63 -25.61
CA ILE A 373 7.17 -29.14 -25.98
C ILE A 373 8.08 -28.98 -24.75
N LYS A 374 7.60 -28.36 -23.65
CA LYS A 374 8.40 -28.23 -22.40
C LYS A 374 8.72 -29.58 -21.76
N GLN A 375 7.78 -30.52 -21.81
CA GLN A 375 7.95 -31.85 -21.26
C GLN A 375 8.94 -32.66 -22.11
N ALA A 376 8.79 -32.68 -23.43
CA ALA A 376 9.77 -33.28 -24.33
C ALA A 376 11.17 -32.64 -24.20
N ALA A 377 11.26 -31.32 -23.98
CA ALA A 377 12.53 -30.64 -23.72
C ALA A 377 13.12 -30.95 -22.32
N LYS A 378 12.29 -31.30 -21.33
CA LYS A 378 12.72 -31.74 -20.00
C LYS A 378 13.19 -33.19 -20.04
N GLU A 379 12.43 -34.06 -20.71
CA GLU A 379 12.79 -35.47 -20.95
C GLU A 379 14.07 -35.57 -21.80
N ALA A 380 14.21 -34.75 -22.85
CA ALA A 380 15.46 -34.66 -23.62
C ALA A 380 16.65 -34.16 -22.78
N LYS A 381 16.43 -33.19 -21.87
CA LYS A 381 17.46 -32.77 -20.91
C LYS A 381 17.82 -33.85 -19.90
N GLU A 382 16.85 -34.59 -19.37
CA GLU A 382 17.10 -35.72 -18.47
C GLU A 382 17.79 -36.90 -19.20
N GLN A 383 17.65 -36.98 -20.53
CA GLN A 383 18.39 -37.89 -21.40
C GLN A 383 19.84 -37.40 -21.63
N GLU A 384 20.03 -36.12 -22.01
CA GLU A 384 21.36 -35.48 -22.15
C GLU A 384 22.14 -35.48 -20.83
N GLU A 385 21.50 -35.26 -19.68
CA GLU A 385 22.12 -35.33 -18.36
C GLU A 385 22.52 -36.76 -17.99
N LYS A 386 21.78 -37.79 -18.42
CA LYS A 386 22.19 -39.20 -18.26
C LYS A 386 23.37 -39.57 -19.15
N GLU A 387 23.34 -39.20 -20.42
CA GLU A 387 24.47 -39.44 -21.34
C GLU A 387 25.72 -38.66 -20.93
N MET A 388 25.57 -37.42 -20.45
CA MET A 388 26.67 -36.68 -19.82
C MET A 388 27.13 -37.32 -18.52
N MET A 389 26.25 -37.81 -17.64
CA MET A 389 26.66 -38.51 -16.41
C MET A 389 27.49 -39.77 -16.70
N GLU A 390 27.12 -40.59 -17.69
CA GLU A 390 27.92 -41.77 -18.07
C GLU A 390 29.29 -41.38 -18.63
N MET A 391 29.36 -40.29 -19.43
CA MET A 391 30.62 -39.80 -19.98
C MET A 391 31.52 -39.11 -18.93
N HIS A 392 30.93 -38.37 -17.98
CA HIS A 392 31.66 -37.68 -16.90
C HIS A 392 32.13 -38.64 -15.80
N ALA A 393 31.38 -39.72 -15.50
CA ALA A 393 31.77 -40.70 -14.48
C ALA A 393 33.12 -41.37 -14.79
N PHE A 394 33.44 -41.56 -16.07
CA PHE A 394 34.71 -42.16 -16.50
C PHE A 394 35.90 -41.17 -16.41
N GLU A 395 35.66 -39.86 -16.49
CA GLU A 395 36.70 -38.83 -16.24
C GLU A 395 36.86 -38.48 -14.75
N GLU A 396 35.76 -38.42 -13.99
CA GLU A 396 35.75 -38.11 -12.55
C GLU A 396 36.59 -39.10 -11.75
N LEU A 397 36.48 -40.41 -12.02
CA LEU A 397 37.33 -41.45 -11.43
C LEU A 397 38.84 -41.21 -11.69
N ARG A 398 39.19 -40.52 -12.78
CA ARG A 398 40.57 -40.17 -13.13
C ARG A 398 41.05 -38.85 -12.49
N LYS A 399 40.13 -37.93 -12.17
CA LYS A 399 40.40 -36.65 -11.47
C LYS A 399 40.46 -36.83 -9.95
N LEU A 400 39.59 -37.67 -9.37
CA LEU A 400 39.55 -37.94 -7.92
C LEU A 400 40.84 -38.58 -7.38
N ALA A 401 41.61 -39.27 -8.22
CA ALA A 401 42.94 -39.77 -7.87
C ALA A 401 44.05 -38.69 -7.79
N LYS A 402 43.76 -37.43 -8.14
CA LYS A 402 44.75 -36.32 -8.22
C LYS A 402 44.44 -35.08 -7.37
N VAL A 403 43.26 -34.98 -6.76
CA VAL A 403 42.83 -33.78 -6.00
C VAL A 403 42.60 -34.10 -4.51
N SER A 404 43.53 -34.82 -3.90
CA SER A 404 43.56 -35.06 -2.44
C SER A 404 44.36 -34.00 -1.66
N LEU A 405 44.70 -32.86 -2.28
CA LEU A 405 45.47 -31.77 -1.67
C LEU A 405 44.91 -30.40 -2.05
N ASN A 406 44.89 -29.50 -1.07
CA ASN A 406 44.48 -28.09 -1.11
C ASN A 406 42.97 -27.82 -1.20
N GLY A 407 42.32 -27.75 -0.03
CA GLY A 407 40.99 -27.11 0.10
C GLY A 407 41.07 -25.59 0.27
N LYS A 408 40.03 -24.89 -0.19
CA LYS A 408 39.67 -23.51 0.22
C LYS A 408 38.15 -23.35 0.19
N LYS A 409 37.64 -22.41 0.99
CA LYS A 409 36.20 -22.21 1.27
C LYS A 409 35.45 -21.61 0.07
N ALA A 410 34.15 -21.88 0.00
CA ALA A 410 33.22 -21.24 -0.94
C ALA A 410 32.90 -19.79 -0.50
N GLU A 411 32.75 -18.91 -1.48
CA GLU A 411 32.18 -17.56 -1.33
C GLU A 411 30.69 -17.58 -1.72
N GLU A 412 29.88 -16.73 -1.10
CA GLU A 412 28.44 -16.65 -1.37
C GLU A 412 28.15 -15.99 -2.72
N LEU A 413 27.38 -16.69 -3.57
CA LEU A 413 26.93 -16.18 -4.86
C LEU A 413 25.81 -15.15 -4.68
N ALA A 414 26.15 -13.86 -4.77
CA ALA A 414 25.18 -12.77 -4.76
C ALA A 414 24.23 -12.84 -5.98
N ALA A 415 22.94 -12.63 -5.74
CA ALA A 415 21.91 -12.65 -6.78
C ALA A 415 22.14 -11.58 -7.88
N PRO A 416 21.70 -11.83 -9.13
CA PRO A 416 21.90 -10.89 -10.24
C PRO A 416 21.20 -9.54 -9.97
N LYS A 417 21.98 -8.45 -10.07
CA LYS A 417 21.48 -7.08 -9.84
C LYS A 417 20.47 -6.68 -10.93
N ARG A 418 19.24 -6.38 -10.52
CA ARG A 418 18.20 -5.81 -11.39
C ARG A 418 18.58 -4.41 -11.86
N PRO A 419 18.16 -3.97 -13.06
CA PRO A 419 18.41 -2.61 -13.53
C PRO A 419 17.67 -1.58 -12.68
N THR A 420 18.33 -0.47 -12.36
CA THR A 420 17.74 0.68 -11.63
C THR A 420 17.11 1.73 -12.57
N LEU A 421 17.46 1.66 -13.85
CA LEU A 421 17.11 2.61 -14.90
C LEU A 421 16.84 1.86 -16.21
N VAL A 422 15.71 2.13 -16.86
CA VAL A 422 15.38 1.70 -18.23
C VAL A 422 14.53 2.77 -18.96
N ASP A 423 14.68 2.92 -20.27
CA ASP A 423 13.95 3.96 -21.03
C ASP A 423 12.44 3.72 -21.09
N ASN A 424 12.05 2.45 -21.24
CA ASN A 424 10.67 2.00 -21.33
C ASN A 424 10.31 1.11 -20.13
N ALA A 425 10.42 1.70 -18.94
CA ALA A 425 9.92 1.09 -17.72
C ALA A 425 8.44 0.69 -17.87
N VAL A 426 8.08 -0.49 -17.37
CA VAL A 426 6.72 -1.02 -17.34
C VAL A 426 6.25 -1.01 -15.89
N LYS A 427 5.16 -0.31 -15.58
CA LYS A 427 4.65 -0.23 -14.19
C LYS A 427 4.13 -1.56 -13.66
N HIS A 428 3.46 -2.36 -14.49
CA HIS A 428 2.98 -3.68 -14.05
C HIS A 428 4.19 -4.55 -13.63
N ARG A 429 4.26 -4.84 -12.32
CA ARG A 429 5.38 -5.56 -11.66
C ARG A 429 6.73 -4.82 -11.71
N GLY A 430 6.76 -3.51 -11.91
CA GLY A 430 8.00 -2.73 -11.93
C GLY A 430 8.83 -2.83 -10.64
N PHE A 431 8.19 -3.05 -9.49
CA PHE A 431 8.88 -3.32 -8.22
C PHE A 431 9.63 -4.66 -8.18
N ILE A 432 9.15 -5.66 -8.94
CA ILE A 432 9.86 -6.94 -9.12
C ILE A 432 11.01 -6.76 -10.12
N ALA A 433 10.77 -6.01 -11.22
CA ALA A 433 11.69 -5.91 -12.35
C ALA A 433 12.88 -4.96 -12.15
N TYR A 434 12.70 -3.87 -11.40
CA TYR A 434 13.70 -2.80 -11.25
C TYR A 434 14.24 -2.73 -9.83
N GLU A 435 15.47 -2.26 -9.62
CA GLU A 435 16.03 -1.99 -8.28
C GLU A 435 15.81 -0.53 -7.84
N ARG A 436 15.81 -0.24 -6.53
CA ARG A 436 15.66 1.14 -6.03
C ARG A 436 16.91 1.96 -6.34
N GLN A 437 16.71 3.14 -6.93
CA GLN A 437 17.70 4.20 -7.02
C GLN A 437 17.02 5.54 -6.74
N GLY A 438 17.56 6.32 -5.81
CA GLY A 438 17.16 7.72 -5.61
C GLY A 438 17.93 8.65 -6.56
N ILE A 439 17.70 9.96 -6.44
CA ILE A 439 18.66 10.94 -6.96
C ILE A 439 19.97 10.70 -6.20
N SER A 440 21.04 10.35 -6.93
CA SER A 440 22.37 10.17 -6.35
C SER A 440 22.87 11.49 -5.77
N TYR A 441 23.64 11.43 -4.69
CA TYR A 441 24.44 12.58 -4.29
C TYR A 441 25.68 12.73 -5.21
N ARG A 442 26.25 13.92 -5.28
CA ARG A 442 27.60 14.18 -5.85
C ARG A 442 28.65 13.40 -5.05
N ASP A 443 29.81 13.16 -5.65
CA ASP A 443 30.91 12.46 -4.97
C ASP A 443 31.34 13.22 -3.69
N PRO A 444 31.51 12.53 -2.55
CA PRO A 444 31.95 13.15 -1.30
C PRO A 444 33.24 13.98 -1.46
N ASN A 445 34.24 13.47 -2.17
CA ASN A 445 35.56 14.10 -2.30
C ASN A 445 35.49 15.41 -3.10
N ASP A 446 34.49 15.57 -3.97
CA ASP A 446 34.28 16.81 -4.73
C ASP A 446 33.35 17.79 -4.00
N ARG A 447 32.24 17.31 -3.43
CA ARG A 447 31.24 18.18 -2.81
C ARG A 447 31.67 18.80 -1.47
N ILE A 448 32.72 18.28 -0.81
CA ILE A 448 33.34 18.93 0.36
C ILE A 448 34.10 20.21 0.01
N LYS A 449 34.41 20.44 -1.28
CA LYS A 449 35.18 21.60 -1.75
C LYS A 449 34.30 22.81 -2.07
N ASP A 450 32.97 22.67 -2.02
CA ASP A 450 32.01 23.73 -2.34
C ASP A 450 30.73 23.67 -1.48
N TRP A 451 29.90 24.70 -1.60
CA TRP A 451 28.63 24.86 -0.88
C TRP A 451 27.38 24.57 -1.73
N LYS A 452 27.53 24.03 -2.95
CA LYS A 452 26.40 23.70 -3.85
C LYS A 452 25.64 22.48 -3.34
N GLU A 453 24.42 22.26 -3.84
CA GLU A 453 23.57 21.14 -3.38
C GLU A 453 24.31 19.78 -3.44
N VAL A 454 24.12 18.94 -2.42
CA VAL A 454 24.71 17.59 -2.37
C VAL A 454 24.08 16.63 -3.37
N PHE A 455 22.85 16.90 -3.81
CA PHE A 455 22.19 16.14 -4.87
C PHE A 455 22.93 16.35 -6.20
N MET A 456 23.07 15.28 -6.97
CA MET A 456 23.49 15.38 -8.37
C MET A 456 22.37 16.01 -9.18
N GLU A 457 22.69 16.98 -10.03
CA GLU A 457 21.74 17.68 -10.90
C GLU A 457 21.16 16.70 -11.92
N SER A 458 20.02 16.07 -11.58
CA SER A 458 19.38 15.07 -12.42
C SER A 458 18.36 15.74 -13.34
N LYS A 459 18.57 15.65 -14.66
CA LYS A 459 17.50 15.99 -15.63
C LYS A 459 16.28 15.10 -15.37
N PRO A 460 15.10 15.67 -15.03
CA PRO A 460 13.93 14.87 -14.70
C PRO A 460 13.43 14.09 -15.91
N GLY A 461 13.38 12.75 -15.81
CA GLY A 461 13.07 11.88 -16.95
C GLY A 461 13.26 10.38 -16.69
N PRO A 462 14.16 9.67 -17.41
CA PRO A 462 14.22 8.20 -17.44
C PRO A 462 14.32 7.51 -16.07
N LEU A 463 15.13 8.04 -15.14
CA LEU A 463 15.27 7.47 -13.80
C LEU A 463 13.95 7.54 -13.03
N MET A 464 13.32 8.71 -12.98
CA MET A 464 12.06 8.89 -12.26
C MET A 464 10.90 8.11 -12.90
N LYS A 465 10.89 7.94 -14.24
CA LYS A 465 9.96 7.04 -14.94
C LYS A 465 10.15 5.57 -14.53
N THR A 466 11.38 5.14 -14.30
CA THR A 466 11.70 3.79 -13.80
C THR A 466 11.33 3.62 -12.32
N GLN A 467 11.64 4.61 -11.49
CA GLN A 467 11.43 4.52 -10.04
C GLN A 467 9.96 4.69 -9.65
N SER A 468 9.20 5.53 -10.37
CA SER A 468 7.74 5.59 -10.24
C SER A 468 7.05 4.29 -10.69
N ALA A 469 7.62 3.55 -11.65
CA ALA A 469 7.15 2.22 -12.04
C ALA A 469 7.28 1.17 -10.91
N ARG A 470 8.15 1.38 -9.91
CA ARG A 470 8.18 0.56 -8.67
C ARG A 470 6.97 0.81 -7.76
N CYS A 471 6.14 1.81 -8.02
CA CYS A 471 4.95 2.05 -7.22
C CYS A 471 3.88 0.96 -7.46
N MET A 472 3.61 0.16 -6.43
CA MET A 472 2.57 -0.90 -6.44
C MET A 472 1.14 -0.39 -6.66
N ASP A 473 0.92 0.93 -6.63
CA ASP A 473 -0.41 1.55 -6.86
C ASP A 473 -1.50 0.96 -5.93
N CYS A 474 -1.13 0.90 -4.64
CA CYS A 474 -1.88 0.25 -3.58
C CYS A 474 -3.31 0.80 -3.44
N GLY A 475 -4.30 -0.10 -3.32
CA GLY A 475 -5.70 0.30 -3.11
C GLY A 475 -5.99 1.00 -1.78
N THR A 476 -5.08 0.88 -0.81
CA THR A 476 -5.02 1.67 0.43
C THR A 476 -3.57 2.17 0.59
N PRO A 477 -3.26 3.42 0.21
CA PRO A 477 -1.88 3.91 0.14
C PRO A 477 -1.37 4.44 1.48
N PHE A 478 -0.78 3.57 2.31
CA PHE A 478 -0.17 3.92 3.61
C PHE A 478 0.81 5.11 3.55
N CYS A 479 1.52 5.28 2.43
CA CYS A 479 2.43 6.41 2.22
C CYS A 479 1.76 7.81 2.24
N HIS A 480 0.42 7.90 2.12
CA HIS A 480 -0.33 9.17 2.21
C HIS A 480 -0.85 9.47 3.60
N GLN A 481 -1.04 8.44 4.41
CA GLN A 481 -1.97 8.49 5.52
C GLN A 481 -1.49 9.50 6.57
N VAL A 482 -2.38 10.41 6.98
CA VAL A 482 -2.05 11.48 7.93
C VAL A 482 -2.42 10.97 9.31
N GLN A 483 -1.45 10.47 10.07
CA GLN A 483 -1.71 10.13 11.47
C GLN A 483 -2.01 11.41 12.26
N GLN A 484 -3.27 11.62 12.64
CA GLN A 484 -3.69 12.80 13.40
C GLN A 484 -3.15 12.78 14.84
N ASP A 485 -3.11 13.95 15.48
CA ASP A 485 -2.28 14.21 16.67
C ASP A 485 -2.72 13.44 17.93
N LYS A 486 -1.81 13.36 18.91
CA LYS A 486 -1.77 12.37 20.01
C LYS A 486 -2.95 12.36 21.00
N SER A 487 -3.87 13.31 20.94
CA SER A 487 -4.88 13.54 22.00
C SER A 487 -5.96 12.45 22.12
N LEU A 488 -6.10 11.56 21.14
CA LEU A 488 -7.02 10.41 21.24
C LEU A 488 -6.37 9.13 21.81
N GLN A 489 -5.07 9.14 22.14
CA GLN A 489 -4.32 7.96 22.63
C GLN A 489 -3.80 8.08 24.07
N GLU A 490 -4.18 9.11 24.82
CA GLU A 490 -3.69 9.34 26.19
C GLU A 490 -4.09 8.24 27.20
N ALA A 491 -5.08 7.40 26.89
CA ALA A 491 -5.58 6.35 27.80
C ALA A 491 -4.81 5.00 27.75
N PHE A 492 -3.86 4.80 26.83
CA PHE A 492 -3.18 3.48 26.67
C PHE A 492 -1.66 3.54 26.46
N VAL A 493 -1.07 4.72 26.25
CA VAL A 493 0.34 4.85 25.83
C VAL A 493 1.23 5.41 26.94
N LEU A 494 1.52 4.57 27.94
CA LEU A 494 2.52 4.86 29.00
C LEU A 494 3.73 3.92 29.01
N SER A 495 3.78 2.89 28.14
CA SER A 495 4.88 1.91 28.10
C SER A 495 5.73 1.89 26.81
N LEU A 496 5.32 2.57 25.74
CA LEU A 496 6.03 2.56 24.45
C LEU A 496 6.11 3.94 23.80
N ALA A 497 7.23 4.65 24.03
CA ALA A 497 7.61 5.82 23.25
C ALA A 497 8.01 5.42 21.81
N GLY A 498 7.03 5.30 20.91
CA GLY A 498 7.32 4.91 19.51
C GLY A 498 6.18 4.79 18.49
N MET A 499 4.92 5.09 18.82
CA MET A 499 3.91 5.31 17.77
C MET A 499 4.12 6.68 17.10
N GLU A 500 5.16 6.77 16.28
CA GLU A 500 5.57 7.98 15.56
C GLU A 500 5.29 7.85 14.06
N ASN A 501 4.26 8.57 13.62
CA ASN A 501 3.91 8.94 12.24
C ASN A 501 3.98 7.82 11.18
N SER A 502 2.84 7.25 10.82
CA SER A 502 2.64 6.67 9.50
C SER A 502 2.49 7.76 8.42
N GLY A 503 2.84 7.45 7.17
CA GLY A 503 2.53 8.23 5.97
C GLY A 503 3.20 9.59 5.82
N CYS A 504 2.65 10.40 4.91
CA CYS A 504 3.05 11.77 4.66
C CYS A 504 2.17 12.71 5.50
N PRO A 505 2.72 13.53 6.41
CA PRO A 505 1.90 14.43 7.23
C PRO A 505 1.05 15.45 6.45
N LEU A 506 1.34 15.71 5.17
CA LEU A 506 0.54 16.60 4.31
C LEU A 506 -0.60 15.89 3.56
N GLY A 507 -0.69 14.56 3.61
CA GLY A 507 -1.66 13.81 2.81
C GLY A 507 -1.30 13.72 1.32
N ASN A 508 -0.02 13.89 0.95
CA ASN A 508 0.42 13.99 -0.45
C ASN A 508 -0.02 12.78 -1.29
N LYS A 509 -0.60 13.05 -2.47
CA LYS A 509 -1.21 12.07 -3.38
C LYS A 509 -0.19 11.27 -4.22
N ILE A 510 0.74 10.60 -3.54
CA ILE A 510 1.90 9.82 -4.04
C ILE A 510 1.64 8.83 -5.21
N PRO A 511 0.87 7.71 -5.16
CA PRO A 511 0.66 6.89 -6.35
C PRO A 511 0.00 7.62 -7.53
N GLU A 512 -0.73 8.71 -7.29
CA GLU A 512 -1.30 9.53 -8.37
C GLU A 512 -0.20 10.35 -9.06
N PHE A 513 0.63 11.11 -8.31
CA PHE A 513 1.75 11.82 -8.94
C PHE A 513 2.82 10.86 -9.47
N ASN A 514 3.03 9.70 -8.84
CA ASN A 514 3.89 8.64 -9.38
C ASN A 514 3.34 8.08 -10.69
N GLU A 515 2.03 7.85 -10.80
CA GLU A 515 1.41 7.44 -12.07
C GLU A 515 1.60 8.51 -13.15
N LEU A 516 1.39 9.78 -12.81
CA LEU A 516 1.57 10.88 -13.75
C LEU A 516 3.04 11.01 -14.21
N VAL A 517 4.02 10.86 -13.30
CA VAL A 517 5.45 10.79 -13.67
C VAL A 517 5.76 9.58 -14.54
N HIS A 518 5.21 8.41 -14.23
CA HIS A 518 5.38 7.21 -15.05
C HIS A 518 4.82 7.38 -16.48
N GLN A 519 3.66 8.02 -16.60
CA GLN A 519 3.02 8.40 -17.86
C GLN A 519 3.70 9.60 -18.56
N ASN A 520 4.79 10.16 -18.00
CA ASN A 520 5.47 11.36 -18.50
C ASN A 520 4.60 12.65 -18.49
N ARG A 521 3.53 12.67 -17.70
CA ARG A 521 2.56 13.78 -17.52
C ARG A 521 2.97 14.71 -16.39
N TRP A 522 4.18 15.25 -16.50
CA TRP A 522 4.84 16.02 -15.44
C TRP A 522 4.08 17.28 -14.99
N ARG A 523 3.39 17.97 -15.91
CA ARG A 523 2.60 19.17 -15.57
C ARG A 523 1.46 18.83 -14.61
N GLU A 524 0.75 17.75 -14.89
CA GLU A 524 -0.33 17.26 -14.03
C GLU A 524 0.22 16.68 -12.72
N ALA A 525 1.42 16.09 -12.74
CA ALA A 525 2.08 15.62 -11.53
C ALA A 525 2.40 16.78 -10.56
N VAL A 526 2.86 17.94 -11.05
CA VAL A 526 3.08 19.11 -10.18
C VAL A 526 1.76 19.74 -9.72
N ASP A 527 0.76 19.90 -10.59
CA ASP A 527 -0.53 20.45 -10.17
C ASP A 527 -1.19 19.55 -9.10
N ARG A 528 -1.08 18.21 -9.22
CA ARG A 528 -1.54 17.23 -8.20
C ARG A 528 -0.73 17.25 -6.90
N LEU A 529 0.56 17.53 -6.95
CA LEU A 529 1.45 17.64 -5.78
C LEU A 529 1.20 18.95 -4.99
N LEU A 530 0.91 20.04 -5.70
CA LEU A 530 0.64 21.36 -5.10
C LEU A 530 -0.74 21.47 -4.42
N GLU A 531 -1.67 20.55 -4.71
CA GLU A 531 -2.95 20.45 -3.98
C GLU A 531 -2.72 20.31 -2.47
N THR A 532 -1.71 19.51 -2.07
CA THR A 532 -1.43 19.15 -0.66
C THR A 532 -0.17 19.80 -0.09
N ASN A 533 0.84 20.09 -0.91
CA ASN A 533 2.11 20.66 -0.44
C ASN A 533 2.42 22.03 -1.04
N ASN A 534 2.64 23.03 -0.18
CA ASN A 534 3.01 24.39 -0.60
C ASN A 534 4.43 24.43 -1.18
N PHE A 535 5.37 23.68 -0.59
CA PHE A 535 6.81 23.77 -0.85
C PHE A 535 7.46 22.39 -1.08
N PRO A 536 7.12 21.67 -2.17
CA PRO A 536 7.75 20.40 -2.48
C PRO A 536 9.27 20.49 -2.66
N GLU A 537 9.79 21.68 -3.03
CA GLU A 537 11.23 21.92 -3.15
C GLU A 537 11.95 21.88 -1.80
N PHE A 538 11.26 22.16 -0.68
CA PHE A 538 11.80 22.03 0.66
C PHE A 538 11.71 20.57 1.12
N THR A 539 10.53 19.95 1.05
CA THR A 539 10.33 18.56 1.52
C THR A 539 11.13 17.55 0.70
N GLY A 540 11.20 17.70 -0.61
CA GLY A 540 12.02 16.88 -1.51
C GLY A 540 13.52 16.89 -1.17
N ARG A 541 14.01 17.93 -0.49
CA ARG A 541 15.41 18.08 -0.06
C ARG A 541 15.62 17.68 1.40
N VAL A 542 14.84 18.23 2.34
CA VAL A 542 15.12 18.12 3.78
C VAL A 542 14.21 17.15 4.55
N CYS A 543 13.12 16.65 3.96
CA CYS A 543 12.26 15.70 4.67
C CYS A 543 12.99 14.35 4.86
N PRO A 544 12.84 13.66 6.01
CA PRO A 544 13.32 12.28 6.17
C PRO A 544 12.47 11.26 5.39
N ALA A 545 11.37 11.68 4.75
CA ALA A 545 10.47 10.85 3.95
C ALA A 545 9.70 9.76 4.74
N PRO A 546 8.83 10.14 5.71
CA PRO A 546 7.99 9.20 6.46
C PRO A 546 7.03 8.39 5.56
N CYS A 547 6.69 8.92 4.39
CA CYS A 547 5.99 8.24 3.30
C CYS A 547 6.75 7.03 2.72
N GLU A 548 8.09 7.03 2.71
CA GLU A 548 8.91 5.89 2.30
C GLU A 548 8.98 4.83 3.40
N GLY A 549 9.10 5.25 4.66
CA GLY A 549 9.11 4.34 5.82
C GLY A 549 7.81 3.55 6.01
N SER A 550 6.69 4.17 5.64
CA SER A 550 5.33 3.57 5.63
C SER A 550 4.92 3.00 4.27
N CYS A 551 5.81 3.04 3.26
CA CYS A 551 5.53 2.47 1.95
C CYS A 551 5.27 0.96 2.09
N VAL A 552 4.19 0.49 1.47
CA VAL A 552 3.77 -0.91 1.44
C VAL A 552 4.85 -1.83 0.86
N LEU A 553 5.57 -1.35 -0.18
CA LEU A 553 6.69 -2.08 -0.76
C LEU A 553 7.81 -2.32 0.26
N GLY A 554 7.96 -1.41 1.23
CA GLY A 554 8.89 -1.48 2.37
C GLY A 554 8.69 -2.64 3.35
N ILE A 555 7.64 -3.46 3.16
CA ILE A 555 7.45 -4.73 3.89
C ILE A 555 8.34 -5.84 3.30
N ILE A 556 8.60 -5.82 1.99
CA ILE A 556 9.20 -6.95 1.25
C ILE A 556 10.43 -6.57 0.40
N GLU A 557 10.69 -5.28 0.24
CA GLU A 557 11.69 -4.74 -0.67
C GLU A 557 12.01 -3.28 -0.29
N ASN A 558 13.07 -2.69 -0.86
CA ASN A 558 13.33 -1.27 -0.68
C ASN A 558 12.11 -0.39 -1.11
N PRO A 559 11.72 0.65 -0.35
CA PRO A 559 10.53 1.46 -0.67
C PRO A 559 10.69 2.23 -1.99
N VAL A 560 9.58 2.73 -2.54
CA VAL A 560 9.64 3.67 -3.68
C VAL A 560 10.42 4.92 -3.26
N SER A 561 11.27 5.48 -4.12
CA SER A 561 12.03 6.72 -3.87
C SER A 561 11.16 7.99 -4.00
N ILE A 562 10.08 8.02 -3.21
CA ILE A 562 9.04 9.06 -3.21
C ILE A 562 9.64 10.47 -3.07
N LYS A 563 10.61 10.66 -2.16
CA LYS A 563 11.27 11.97 -1.95
C LYS A 563 11.99 12.46 -3.20
N SER A 564 12.67 11.55 -3.90
CA SER A 564 13.36 11.85 -5.16
C SER A 564 12.37 12.22 -6.28
N ILE A 565 11.23 11.52 -6.35
CA ILE A 565 10.17 11.81 -7.33
C ILE A 565 9.53 13.17 -7.02
N GLU A 566 9.23 13.48 -5.75
CA GLU A 566 8.73 14.78 -5.29
C GLU A 566 9.67 15.93 -5.69
N CYS A 567 10.98 15.80 -5.42
CA CYS A 567 11.99 16.79 -5.79
C CYS A 567 12.08 16.98 -7.31
N ALA A 568 12.09 15.88 -8.07
CA ALA A 568 12.19 15.95 -9.53
C ALA A 568 10.95 16.58 -10.20
N ILE A 569 9.75 16.40 -9.63
CA ILE A 569 8.51 17.03 -10.14
C ILE A 569 8.62 18.56 -10.03
N ILE A 570 8.99 19.08 -8.85
CA ILE A 570 9.01 20.52 -8.60
C ILE A 570 10.18 21.20 -9.28
N ASP A 571 11.36 20.57 -9.31
CA ASP A 571 12.53 21.12 -10.00
C ASP A 571 12.25 21.20 -11.52
N LYS A 572 11.59 20.18 -12.11
CA LYS A 572 11.10 20.25 -13.50
C LYS A 572 10.09 21.38 -13.71
N ALA A 573 9.15 21.57 -12.78
CA ALA A 573 8.13 22.60 -12.91
C ALA A 573 8.69 24.04 -12.86
N PHE A 574 9.83 24.25 -12.19
CA PHE A 574 10.57 25.50 -12.29
C PHE A 574 11.39 25.60 -13.59
N GLU A 575 12.08 24.53 -14.02
CA GLU A 575 12.83 24.46 -15.30
C GLU A 575 11.93 24.79 -16.51
N GLU A 576 10.72 24.23 -16.55
CA GLU A 576 9.73 24.41 -17.63
C GLU A 576 8.87 25.69 -17.48
N GLY A 577 9.13 26.53 -16.47
CA GLY A 577 8.40 27.78 -16.26
C GLY A 577 6.93 27.63 -15.85
N TRP A 578 6.53 26.48 -15.27
CA TRP A 578 5.15 26.20 -14.85
C TRP A 578 4.78 26.85 -13.51
N MET A 579 5.77 27.15 -12.69
CA MET A 579 5.64 27.82 -11.39
C MET A 579 5.50 29.35 -11.57
N VAL A 580 4.37 29.78 -12.13
CA VAL A 580 4.01 31.20 -12.29
C VAL A 580 3.23 31.74 -11.10
N PRO A 581 3.34 33.04 -10.74
CA PRO A 581 2.55 33.66 -9.68
C PRO A 581 1.03 33.56 -9.93
N ARG A 582 0.28 33.15 -8.90
CA ARG A 582 -1.18 33.03 -8.91
C ARG A 582 -1.82 33.95 -7.84
N PRO A 583 -1.74 35.30 -7.96
CA PRO A 583 -2.37 36.21 -7.01
C PRO A 583 -3.90 36.02 -6.97
N PRO A 584 -4.57 36.25 -5.82
CA PRO A 584 -6.01 36.09 -5.70
C PRO A 584 -6.76 37.12 -6.54
N GLN A 585 -7.83 36.68 -7.22
CA GLN A 585 -8.65 37.54 -8.09
C GLN A 585 -9.44 38.61 -7.33
N GLN A 586 -9.78 38.35 -6.07
CA GLN A 586 -10.50 39.27 -5.19
C GLN A 586 -9.81 39.33 -3.83
N ARG A 587 -9.86 40.49 -3.18
CA ARG A 587 -9.33 40.68 -1.81
C ARG A 587 -10.48 40.81 -0.82
N THR A 588 -10.41 40.10 0.29
CA THR A 588 -11.46 40.07 1.33
C THR A 588 -11.49 41.31 2.23
N GLY A 589 -10.57 42.26 2.03
CA GLY A 589 -10.35 43.42 2.90
C GLY A 589 -9.72 43.10 4.26
N LYS A 590 -9.66 41.82 4.67
CA LYS A 590 -9.08 41.37 5.92
C LYS A 590 -7.54 41.36 5.90
N ARG A 591 -6.93 41.75 7.02
CA ARG A 591 -5.48 41.83 7.20
C ARG A 591 -5.01 40.80 8.23
N VAL A 592 -3.95 40.06 7.92
CA VAL A 592 -3.36 39.07 8.83
C VAL A 592 -1.85 39.31 8.98
N ALA A 593 -1.40 39.39 10.23
CA ALA A 593 0.02 39.39 10.57
C ALA A 593 0.49 37.98 10.88
N ILE A 594 1.66 37.60 10.37
CA ILE A 594 2.30 36.31 10.66
C ILE A 594 3.67 36.58 11.27
N VAL A 595 3.94 36.04 12.44
CA VAL A 595 5.19 36.25 13.19
C VAL A 595 6.10 35.04 13.01
N GLY A 596 7.22 35.23 12.31
CA GLY A 596 8.18 34.20 11.91
C GLY A 596 7.97 33.71 10.48
N SER A 597 9.05 33.67 9.69
CA SER A 597 9.03 33.24 8.28
C SER A 597 9.53 31.81 8.05
N GLY A 598 9.48 30.97 9.08
CA GLY A 598 9.73 29.54 8.92
C GLY A 598 8.65 28.84 8.05
N PRO A 599 8.81 27.54 7.74
CA PRO A 599 7.89 26.81 6.86
C PRO A 599 6.41 26.88 7.26
N ALA A 600 6.09 26.94 8.56
CA ALA A 600 4.72 27.14 9.04
C ALA A 600 4.17 28.53 8.69
N GLY A 601 4.95 29.59 8.93
CA GLY A 601 4.56 30.96 8.63
C GLY A 601 4.40 31.20 7.13
N LEU A 602 5.31 30.66 6.31
CA LEU A 602 5.19 30.70 4.85
C LEU A 602 3.99 29.91 4.34
N ALA A 603 3.74 28.71 4.86
CA ALA A 603 2.58 27.90 4.45
C ALA A 603 1.25 28.58 4.82
N ALA A 604 1.17 29.17 6.01
CA ALA A 604 0.02 29.97 6.41
C ALA A 604 -0.15 31.19 5.49
N ALA A 605 0.94 31.89 5.16
CA ALA A 605 0.90 33.07 4.30
C ALA A 605 0.41 32.75 2.88
N ASP A 606 0.92 31.68 2.28
CA ASP A 606 0.54 31.19 0.96
C ASP A 606 -0.97 30.84 0.90
N GLN A 607 -1.49 30.12 1.91
CA GLN A 607 -2.91 29.74 1.95
C GLN A 607 -3.83 30.95 2.19
N LEU A 608 -3.51 31.80 3.17
CA LEU A 608 -4.31 33.00 3.46
C LEU A 608 -4.31 34.02 2.30
N ASN A 609 -3.19 34.14 1.58
CA ASN A 609 -3.13 34.96 0.37
C ASN A 609 -4.00 34.37 -0.75
N LYS A 610 -4.01 33.05 -0.95
CA LYS A 610 -4.90 32.37 -1.92
C LYS A 610 -6.38 32.50 -1.56
N MET A 611 -6.72 32.55 -0.27
CA MET A 611 -8.05 32.88 0.26
C MET A 611 -8.44 34.36 0.10
N GLY A 612 -7.53 35.21 -0.41
CA GLY A 612 -7.79 36.62 -0.71
C GLY A 612 -7.55 37.59 0.45
N HIS A 613 -7.05 37.15 1.61
CA HIS A 613 -6.64 38.07 2.67
C HIS A 613 -5.37 38.85 2.28
N SER A 614 -5.15 39.98 2.94
CA SER A 614 -3.87 40.72 2.85
C SER A 614 -2.94 40.26 3.96
N VAL A 615 -1.84 39.59 3.59
CA VAL A 615 -0.91 38.97 4.55
C VAL A 615 0.39 39.75 4.64
N THR A 616 0.85 40.00 5.87
CA THR A 616 2.20 40.52 6.16
C THR A 616 2.94 39.56 7.10
N VAL A 617 4.10 39.07 6.65
CA VAL A 617 4.98 38.20 7.42
C VAL A 617 6.12 39.04 8.01
N TYR A 618 6.28 38.98 9.33
CA TYR A 618 7.33 39.67 10.09
C TYR A 618 8.40 38.65 10.48
N GLU A 619 9.64 38.89 10.05
CA GLU A 619 10.81 38.07 10.32
C GLU A 619 11.84 38.87 11.12
N ARG A 620 12.39 38.26 12.19
CA ARG A 620 13.39 38.90 13.04
C ARG A 620 14.75 38.98 12.39
N ALA A 621 15.07 38.06 11.49
CA ALA A 621 16.30 38.06 10.71
C ALA A 621 16.21 38.98 9.48
N ASP A 622 17.34 39.22 8.85
CA ASP A 622 17.51 40.03 7.63
C ASP A 622 17.02 39.34 6.34
N ARG A 623 16.76 38.03 6.39
CA ARG A 623 16.32 37.20 5.25
C ARG A 623 15.18 36.25 5.64
N ILE A 624 14.28 36.00 4.68
CA ILE A 624 13.06 35.20 4.83
C ILE A 624 13.35 33.69 4.69
N GLY A 625 12.68 32.86 5.50
CA GLY A 625 12.72 31.39 5.42
C GLY A 625 12.96 30.67 6.75
N GLY A 626 13.26 31.41 7.83
CA GLY A 626 13.54 30.86 9.16
C GLY A 626 14.61 29.75 9.12
N LEU A 627 14.25 28.55 9.61
CA LEU A 627 15.15 27.38 9.59
C LEU A 627 15.64 27.01 8.17
N MET A 628 14.83 27.19 7.13
CA MET A 628 15.25 26.89 5.74
C MET A 628 16.32 27.86 5.24
N MET A 629 16.34 29.10 5.75
CA MET A 629 17.33 30.11 5.42
C MET A 629 18.61 29.96 6.25
N TYR A 630 18.51 29.85 7.58
CA TYR A 630 19.66 29.95 8.49
C TYR A 630 19.97 28.72 9.35
N GLY A 631 19.17 27.66 9.29
CA GLY A 631 19.44 26.41 10.03
C GLY A 631 19.92 25.28 9.13
N VAL A 632 19.15 24.96 8.10
CA VAL A 632 19.55 24.03 7.05
C VAL A 632 20.74 24.64 6.28
N PRO A 633 21.88 23.97 6.10
CA PRO A 633 23.01 24.51 5.34
C PRO A 633 22.73 24.73 3.85
N ASN A 634 23.54 25.53 3.15
CA ASN A 634 23.35 25.78 1.71
C ASN A 634 23.49 24.51 0.86
N MET A 635 24.45 23.64 1.17
CA MET A 635 24.65 22.38 0.43
C MET A 635 23.49 21.37 0.60
N LYS A 636 22.60 21.55 1.59
CA LYS A 636 21.44 20.67 1.80
C LYS A 636 20.16 21.21 1.13
N ALA A 637 20.04 22.52 1.03
CA ALA A 637 19.03 23.21 0.24
C ALA A 637 19.54 24.63 -0.11
N ASP A 638 19.70 24.94 -1.40
CA ASP A 638 20.32 26.19 -1.84
C ASP A 638 19.48 27.44 -1.49
N LYS A 639 20.09 28.48 -0.93
CA LYS A 639 19.36 29.65 -0.43
C LYS A 639 18.86 30.56 -1.54
N ALA A 640 19.61 30.71 -2.63
CA ALA A 640 19.22 31.57 -3.74
C ALA A 640 18.25 30.84 -4.70
N GLY A 641 18.67 29.68 -5.20
CA GLY A 641 17.96 28.91 -6.21
C GLY A 641 16.68 28.23 -5.70
N ILE A 642 16.58 27.92 -4.40
CA ILE A 642 15.43 27.21 -3.83
C ILE A 642 14.63 28.08 -2.84
N VAL A 643 15.27 28.62 -1.80
CA VAL A 643 14.54 29.36 -0.75
C VAL A 643 14.08 30.73 -1.24
N GLN A 644 15.00 31.57 -1.72
CA GLN A 644 14.70 32.92 -2.21
C GLN A 644 13.74 32.86 -3.41
N ARG A 645 13.97 31.96 -4.38
CA ARG A 645 13.05 31.71 -5.51
C ARG A 645 11.59 31.52 -5.08
N ARG A 646 11.34 30.82 -3.96
CA ARG A 646 9.98 30.64 -3.42
C ARG A 646 9.45 31.92 -2.75
N VAL A 647 10.29 32.65 -2.02
CA VAL A 647 9.92 33.93 -1.41
C VAL A 647 9.56 34.97 -2.47
N ASP A 648 10.31 35.03 -3.57
CA ASP A 648 10.06 35.92 -4.70
C ASP A 648 8.72 35.60 -5.38
N LEU A 649 8.42 34.30 -5.59
CA LEU A 649 7.13 33.84 -6.11
C LEU A 649 5.96 34.28 -5.21
N MET A 650 6.07 34.08 -3.89
CA MET A 650 5.04 34.51 -2.93
C MET A 650 4.90 36.03 -2.85
N THR A 651 6.01 36.76 -3.01
CA THR A 651 6.02 38.24 -3.07
C THR A 651 5.27 38.73 -4.31
N ALA A 652 5.51 38.11 -5.47
CA ALA A 652 4.78 38.39 -6.71
C ALA A 652 3.28 38.03 -6.63
N GLU A 653 2.89 37.07 -5.78
CA GLU A 653 1.49 36.77 -5.46
C GLU A 653 0.84 37.76 -4.47
N GLY A 654 1.63 38.71 -3.93
CA GLY A 654 1.16 39.80 -3.07
C GLY A 654 1.31 39.57 -1.57
N VAL A 655 2.07 38.55 -1.13
CA VAL A 655 2.48 38.43 0.28
C VAL A 655 3.51 39.51 0.59
N LYS A 656 3.32 40.25 1.68
CA LYS A 656 4.29 41.26 2.15
C LYS A 656 5.25 40.64 3.15
N PHE A 657 6.54 40.93 3.02
CA PHE A 657 7.58 40.51 3.94
C PHE A 657 8.24 41.71 4.60
N VAL A 658 8.44 41.64 5.92
CA VAL A 658 9.14 42.66 6.71
C VAL A 658 10.26 41.96 7.49
N VAL A 659 11.51 42.24 7.11
CA VAL A 659 12.72 41.69 7.74
C VAL A 659 13.25 42.61 8.85
N ASN A 660 14.11 42.07 9.71
CA ASN A 660 14.62 42.72 10.93
C ASN A 660 13.53 43.15 11.93
N ALA A 661 12.33 42.57 11.83
CA ALA A 661 11.17 42.86 12.66
C ALA A 661 11.07 41.87 13.84
N ASN A 662 11.81 42.15 14.91
CA ASN A 662 11.83 41.30 16.11
C ASN A 662 10.61 41.56 17.01
N VAL A 663 9.45 41.01 16.62
CA VAL A 663 8.15 41.22 17.28
C VAL A 663 8.21 40.88 18.78
N GLY A 664 7.80 41.83 19.62
CA GLY A 664 7.86 41.72 21.08
C GLY A 664 9.16 42.21 21.72
N ILE A 665 10.21 42.50 20.94
CA ILE A 665 11.45 43.13 21.42
C ILE A 665 11.62 44.52 20.79
N ASP A 666 11.40 44.66 19.48
CA ASP A 666 11.42 45.95 18.78
C ASP A 666 10.12 46.75 19.06
N PRO A 667 10.19 47.95 19.65
CA PRO A 667 9.02 48.81 19.87
C PRO A 667 8.25 49.14 18.58
N THR A 668 8.95 49.20 17.44
CA THR A 668 8.40 49.47 16.09
C THR A 668 7.40 48.39 15.68
N TYR A 669 7.63 47.14 16.11
CA TYR A 669 6.82 45.96 15.80
C TYR A 669 6.21 45.36 17.08
N SER A 670 5.74 46.22 17.98
CA SER A 670 5.07 45.80 19.21
C SER A 670 3.79 45.00 18.94
N LEU A 671 3.52 44.01 19.80
CA LEU A 671 2.34 43.15 19.68
C LEU A 671 1.01 43.94 19.74
N GLY A 672 0.98 45.04 20.51
CA GLY A 672 -0.17 45.94 20.55
C GLY A 672 -0.44 46.61 19.20
N ARG A 673 0.62 47.07 18.50
CA ARG A 673 0.51 47.60 17.14
C ARG A 673 0.00 46.54 16.17
N LEU A 674 0.62 45.35 16.16
CA LEU A 674 0.21 44.27 15.26
C LEU A 674 -1.27 43.87 15.46
N ARG A 675 -1.76 43.85 16.71
CA ARG A 675 -3.19 43.59 17.02
C ARG A 675 -4.13 44.72 16.62
N GLY A 676 -3.68 45.99 16.64
CA GLY A 676 -4.47 47.13 16.17
C GLY A 676 -4.52 47.26 14.64
N GLU A 677 -3.47 46.81 13.95
CA GLU A 677 -3.34 46.92 12.49
C GLU A 677 -3.87 45.70 11.71
N ASN A 678 -4.22 44.58 12.36
CA ASN A 678 -4.62 43.34 11.69
C ASN A 678 -5.85 42.70 12.35
N ASP A 679 -6.70 42.05 11.54
CA ASP A 679 -7.89 41.33 12.01
C ASP A 679 -7.55 40.01 12.72
N ALA A 680 -6.38 39.43 12.43
CA ALA A 680 -5.85 38.22 13.08
C ALA A 680 -4.30 38.19 13.11
N ILE A 681 -3.74 37.39 14.02
CA ILE A 681 -2.30 37.12 14.13
C ILE A 681 -2.05 35.60 14.14
N VAL A 682 -1.06 35.14 13.37
CA VAL A 682 -0.52 33.78 13.46
C VAL A 682 0.90 33.82 14.03
N LEU A 683 1.12 33.14 15.15
CA LEU A 683 2.43 32.90 15.74
C LEU A 683 3.05 31.64 15.13
N ALA A 684 4.16 31.81 14.42
CA ALA A 684 4.92 30.75 13.73
C ALA A 684 6.43 30.87 14.05
N CYS A 685 6.74 31.28 15.28
CA CYS A 685 8.08 31.71 15.73
C CYS A 685 9.12 30.57 15.80
N GLY A 686 8.67 29.31 15.77
CA GLY A 686 9.51 28.12 15.92
C GLY A 686 9.88 27.80 17.39
N ALA A 687 10.57 26.67 17.59
CA ALA A 687 11.16 26.29 18.88
C ALA A 687 12.63 26.74 18.92
N THR A 688 12.87 27.97 19.36
CA THR A 688 14.17 28.65 19.25
C THR A 688 15.09 28.47 20.45
N LYS A 689 14.59 28.01 21.60
CA LYS A 689 15.40 27.80 22.82
C LYS A 689 16.20 26.49 22.73
N PRO A 690 17.53 26.52 22.59
CA PRO A 690 18.34 25.29 22.49
C PRO A 690 18.35 24.54 23.84
N ARG A 691 18.61 23.23 23.77
CA ARG A 691 18.91 22.41 24.94
C ARG A 691 20.40 22.57 25.29
N ASP A 692 20.67 22.99 26.52
CA ASP A 692 22.03 23.21 27.02
C ASP A 692 22.59 21.99 27.79
N LEU A 693 23.91 21.93 27.91
CA LEU A 693 24.64 20.87 28.61
C LEU A 693 25.34 21.45 29.85
N ALA A 694 24.61 21.53 30.96
CA ALA A 694 25.11 22.09 32.23
C ALA A 694 26.03 21.11 32.98
N VAL A 695 27.23 20.88 32.43
CA VAL A 695 28.34 20.12 33.04
C VAL A 695 29.50 21.07 33.38
N PRO A 696 30.44 20.70 34.27
CA PRO A 696 31.60 21.55 34.58
C PRO A 696 32.42 21.92 33.33
N GLY A 697 32.91 23.16 33.26
CA GLY A 697 33.65 23.69 32.11
C GLY A 697 32.77 24.14 30.94
N ARG A 698 31.43 24.12 31.06
CA ARG A 698 30.50 24.56 30.00
C ARG A 698 30.70 26.03 29.60
N GLU A 699 31.24 26.82 30.51
CA GLU A 699 31.57 28.24 30.38
C GLU A 699 32.85 28.53 29.57
N LEU A 700 33.66 27.51 29.25
CA LEU A 700 34.90 27.67 28.46
C LEU A 700 34.63 28.20 27.05
N SER A 701 35.56 29.01 26.54
CA SER A 701 35.45 29.53 25.18
C SER A 701 35.65 28.41 24.14
N GLY A 702 34.95 28.51 23.00
CA GLY A 702 34.91 27.45 21.99
C GLY A 702 33.79 26.41 22.17
N ILE A 703 32.91 26.54 23.17
CA ILE A 703 31.72 25.70 23.35
C ILE A 703 30.45 26.46 22.92
N HIS A 704 29.92 26.10 21.75
CA HIS A 704 28.84 26.83 21.07
C HIS A 704 27.59 25.98 20.87
N PHE A 705 26.43 26.64 20.73
CA PHE A 705 25.24 25.96 20.24
C PHE A 705 25.35 25.73 18.73
N ALA A 706 24.88 24.57 18.24
CA ALA A 706 24.94 24.22 16.82
C ALA A 706 24.34 25.30 15.90
N MET A 707 23.26 25.96 16.33
CA MET A 707 22.62 27.03 15.55
C MET A 707 23.45 28.31 15.47
N GLU A 708 24.31 28.62 16.44
CA GLU A 708 25.21 29.78 16.36
C GLU A 708 26.21 29.57 15.21
N PHE A 709 26.78 28.36 15.14
CA PHE A 709 27.71 27.94 14.09
C PHE A 709 27.04 27.90 12.71
N LEU A 710 25.90 27.23 12.57
CA LEU A 710 25.21 27.09 11.28
C LEU A 710 24.62 28.41 10.75
N HIS A 711 24.06 29.25 11.64
CA HIS A 711 23.53 30.56 11.26
C HIS A 711 24.65 31.50 10.82
N ALA A 712 25.72 31.62 11.62
CA ALA A 712 26.83 32.51 11.32
C ALA A 712 27.56 32.11 10.02
N ASN A 713 27.80 30.81 9.81
CA ASN A 713 28.32 30.30 8.55
C ASN A 713 27.42 30.68 7.37
N THR A 714 26.13 30.34 7.42
CA THR A 714 25.22 30.58 6.29
C THR A 714 25.08 32.07 5.99
N ARG A 715 25.08 32.93 7.02
CA ARG A 715 25.06 34.38 6.86
C ARG A 715 26.34 34.91 6.20
N SER A 716 27.52 34.57 6.72
CA SER A 716 28.81 35.02 6.17
C SER A 716 29.04 34.49 4.74
N LEU A 717 28.55 33.30 4.42
CA LEU A 717 28.52 32.73 3.08
C LEU A 717 27.66 33.57 2.12
N LEU A 718 26.44 33.94 2.51
CA LEU A 718 25.55 34.76 1.67
C LEU A 718 25.96 36.24 1.60
N ASP A 719 26.60 36.77 2.65
CA ASP A 719 27.04 38.17 2.73
C ASP A 719 28.38 38.39 1.99
N SER A 720 29.26 37.38 1.93
CA SER A 720 30.66 37.57 1.51
C SER A 720 31.39 36.36 0.94
N ASP A 721 30.74 35.20 0.72
CA ASP A 721 31.42 33.93 0.42
C ASP A 721 32.51 33.58 1.46
N LEU A 722 32.17 33.78 2.75
CA LEU A 722 33.02 33.62 3.94
C LEU A 722 34.25 34.56 4.01
N GLN A 723 34.44 35.47 3.05
CA GLN A 723 35.60 36.37 3.01
C GLN A 723 35.60 37.44 4.11
N ASP A 724 34.45 37.73 4.72
CA ASP A 724 34.36 38.69 5.82
C ASP A 724 34.77 38.14 7.20
N GLY A 725 35.00 36.82 7.29
CA GLY A 725 35.40 36.14 8.52
C GLY A 725 34.36 36.16 9.65
N LYS A 726 33.12 36.60 9.40
CA LYS A 726 32.07 36.75 10.44
C LYS A 726 31.32 35.44 10.73
N TYR A 727 32.07 34.36 10.90
CA TYR A 727 31.54 33.04 11.22
C TYR A 727 32.43 32.31 12.23
N LEU A 728 31.85 31.35 12.94
CA LEU A 728 32.60 30.48 13.84
C LEU A 728 33.41 29.47 13.00
N SER A 729 34.70 29.73 12.82
CA SER A 729 35.55 28.89 11.97
C SER A 729 35.97 27.60 12.67
N ALA A 730 35.87 26.49 11.92
CA ALA A 730 36.36 25.17 12.32
C ALA A 730 37.70 24.80 11.63
N LYS A 731 38.27 25.72 10.85
CA LYS A 731 39.50 25.49 10.08
C LYS A 731 40.67 25.13 11.00
N GLY A 732 41.32 24.00 10.74
CA GLY A 732 42.46 23.52 11.53
C GLY A 732 42.12 23.03 12.93
N LYS A 733 40.83 22.87 13.28
CA LYS A 733 40.39 22.45 14.62
C LYS A 733 40.02 20.97 14.71
N LYS A 734 40.15 20.40 15.91
CA LYS A 734 39.54 19.14 16.37
C LYS A 734 38.12 19.48 16.85
N VAL A 735 37.11 19.02 16.12
CA VAL A 735 35.70 19.41 16.37
C VAL A 735 34.95 18.27 17.03
N VAL A 736 34.20 18.55 18.10
CA VAL A 736 33.26 17.60 18.70
C VAL A 736 31.83 18.12 18.61
N VAL A 737 30.94 17.30 18.04
CA VAL A 737 29.50 17.58 17.91
C VAL A 737 28.74 16.69 18.87
N ILE A 738 27.91 17.27 19.75
CA ILE A 738 27.15 16.52 20.77
C ILE A 738 25.68 16.44 20.36
N GLY A 739 25.22 15.23 20.00
CA GLY A 739 23.88 14.92 19.49
C GLY A 739 23.92 14.37 18.06
N GLY A 740 23.27 13.23 17.80
CA GLY A 740 23.32 12.50 16.52
C GLY A 740 22.13 12.71 15.58
N GLY A 741 21.34 13.78 15.76
CA GLY A 741 20.25 14.17 14.85
C GLY A 741 20.75 14.97 13.63
N ASP A 742 19.82 15.31 12.72
CA ASP A 742 20.11 16.04 11.47
C ASP A 742 20.96 17.30 11.66
N THR A 743 20.74 18.06 12.74
CA THR A 743 21.52 19.26 13.09
C THR A 743 23.00 18.92 13.37
N GLY A 744 23.27 17.76 13.98
CA GLY A 744 24.62 17.27 14.22
C GLY A 744 25.32 16.90 12.91
N THR A 745 24.64 16.19 12.02
CA THR A 745 25.13 15.89 10.66
C THR A 745 25.42 17.17 9.86
N ASP A 746 24.56 18.18 10.00
CA ASP A 746 24.71 19.48 9.33
C ASP A 746 25.91 20.27 9.89
N CYS A 747 26.19 20.18 11.20
CA CYS A 747 27.43 20.68 11.80
C CYS A 747 28.68 19.96 11.30
N VAL A 748 28.66 18.61 11.24
CA VAL A 748 29.76 17.79 10.72
C VAL A 748 30.12 18.20 9.29
N ALA A 749 29.12 18.25 8.40
CA ALA A 749 29.32 18.61 7.00
C ALA A 749 29.82 20.06 6.78
N THR A 750 29.44 20.97 7.67
CA THR A 750 29.89 22.37 7.67
C THR A 750 31.33 22.48 8.19
N ALA A 751 31.68 21.75 9.25
CA ALA A 751 33.05 21.73 9.81
C ALA A 751 34.08 21.19 8.81
N ILE A 752 33.73 20.13 8.06
CA ILE A 752 34.57 19.58 6.99
C ILE A 752 34.84 20.63 5.92
N ARG A 753 33.83 21.38 5.48
CA ARG A 753 33.97 22.46 4.48
C ARG A 753 34.83 23.62 4.96
N HIS A 754 34.92 23.87 6.27
CA HIS A 754 35.88 24.81 6.84
C HIS A 754 37.33 24.28 6.84
N GLY A 755 37.53 22.97 6.64
CA GLY A 755 38.83 22.30 6.74
C GLY A 755 39.25 22.02 8.18
N CYS A 756 38.38 21.39 8.97
CA CYS A 756 38.74 20.88 10.31
C CYS A 756 39.74 19.71 10.23
N ASN A 757 40.62 19.58 11.23
CA ASN A 757 41.62 18.50 11.29
C ASN A 757 41.01 17.14 11.61
N ASN A 758 39.91 17.11 12.37
CA ASN A 758 39.18 15.91 12.77
C ASN A 758 37.77 16.32 13.22
N VAL A 759 36.80 15.41 13.08
CA VAL A 759 35.45 15.59 13.62
C VAL A 759 34.93 14.31 14.29
N VAL A 760 34.39 14.46 15.51
CA VAL A 760 33.74 13.38 16.27
C VAL A 760 32.31 13.81 16.61
N ASN A 761 31.34 12.92 16.41
CA ASN A 761 29.95 13.15 16.77
C ASN A 761 29.58 12.20 17.92
N LEU A 762 29.26 12.73 19.10
CA LEU A 762 28.84 11.96 20.26
C LEU A 762 27.32 11.78 20.26
N GLU A 763 26.85 10.56 20.51
CA GLU A 763 25.44 10.20 20.67
C GLU A 763 25.25 9.36 21.93
N LEU A 764 24.31 9.76 22.78
CA LEU A 764 24.02 9.11 24.05
C LEU A 764 23.26 7.79 23.83
N LEU A 765 22.43 7.71 22.81
CA LEU A 765 21.61 6.54 22.49
C LEU A 765 22.43 5.41 21.85
N SER A 766 21.94 4.18 22.03
CA SER A 766 22.48 2.99 21.35
C SER A 766 22.43 3.11 19.84
N LYS A 767 23.43 2.55 19.15
CA LYS A 767 23.47 2.49 17.69
C LYS A 767 22.21 1.78 17.15
N PRO A 768 21.42 2.42 16.27
CA PRO A 768 20.24 1.78 15.70
C PRO A 768 20.59 0.49 14.91
N PRO A 769 19.68 -0.51 14.87
CA PRO A 769 19.88 -1.73 14.09
C PRO A 769 19.90 -1.46 12.58
N GLN A 770 20.46 -2.36 11.77
CA GLN A 770 20.45 -2.21 10.30
C GLN A 770 19.04 -2.36 9.71
N GLU A 771 18.21 -3.20 10.33
CA GLU A 771 16.85 -3.53 9.90
C GLU A 771 15.84 -3.28 11.03
N ARG A 772 14.54 -3.34 10.73
CA ARG A 772 13.48 -3.14 11.73
C ARG A 772 13.54 -4.25 12.78
N ALA A 773 13.74 -3.89 14.05
CA ALA A 773 13.58 -4.80 15.17
C ALA A 773 12.09 -5.15 15.39
N PRO A 774 11.75 -6.32 15.99
CA PRO A 774 10.35 -6.73 16.24
C PRO A 774 9.51 -5.71 17.03
N GLY A 775 10.14 -4.86 17.85
CA GLY A 775 9.48 -3.78 18.58
C GLY A 775 9.14 -2.52 17.76
N ASN A 776 9.42 -2.49 16.45
CA ASN A 776 9.14 -1.35 15.55
C ASN A 776 8.42 -1.80 14.26
N PRO A 777 7.20 -2.38 14.39
CA PRO A 777 6.47 -2.95 13.27
C PRO A 777 6.06 -1.91 12.22
N TRP A 778 5.95 -2.35 10.97
CA TRP A 778 5.36 -1.53 9.90
C TRP A 778 3.87 -1.27 10.22
N PRO A 779 3.31 -0.06 9.99
CA PRO A 779 3.84 1.05 9.19
C PRO A 779 4.56 2.17 9.97
N GLN A 780 4.98 1.94 11.22
CA GLN A 780 5.68 2.97 12.03
C GLN A 780 6.97 3.46 11.32
N TRP A 781 7.45 4.67 11.64
CA TRP A 781 8.75 5.14 11.17
C TRP A 781 9.88 4.13 11.50
N PRO A 782 10.73 3.69 10.52
CA PRO A 782 11.77 2.71 10.79
C PRO A 782 12.90 3.32 11.62
N ARG A 783 13.13 2.75 12.80
CA ARG A 783 14.24 3.06 13.72
C ARG A 783 15.46 2.22 13.35
N ILE A 784 16.02 2.51 12.16
CA ILE A 784 17.17 1.83 11.58
C ILE A 784 18.38 2.76 11.43
N PHE A 785 19.57 2.18 11.32
CA PHE A 785 20.82 2.86 11.05
C PHE A 785 20.75 3.53 9.68
N ARG A 786 21.09 4.82 9.64
CA ARG A 786 21.14 5.61 8.40
C ARG A 786 22.49 6.30 8.32
N VAL A 787 23.03 6.36 7.11
CA VAL A 787 24.17 7.18 6.73
C VAL A 787 23.62 8.30 5.86
N ASP A 788 23.98 9.54 6.17
CA ASP A 788 23.53 10.73 5.45
C ASP A 788 24.76 11.53 5.00
N TYR A 789 24.57 12.60 4.24
CA TYR A 789 25.63 13.26 3.46
C TYR A 789 26.86 13.65 4.30
N GLY A 790 26.69 14.24 5.49
CA GLY A 790 27.80 14.60 6.38
C GLY A 790 28.55 13.40 6.95
N HIS A 791 27.86 12.28 7.20
CA HIS A 791 28.49 11.03 7.65
C HIS A 791 29.32 10.39 6.53
N GLN A 792 28.86 10.48 5.27
CA GLN A 792 29.62 10.04 4.10
C GLN A 792 30.84 10.93 3.86
N GLU A 793 30.69 12.24 4.02
CA GLU A 793 31.79 13.22 3.86
C GLU A 793 32.88 12.99 4.90
N ALA A 794 32.52 12.85 6.18
CA ALA A 794 33.46 12.50 7.24
C ALA A 794 34.16 11.14 6.99
N SER A 795 33.43 10.16 6.43
CA SER A 795 34.00 8.85 6.08
C SER A 795 34.97 8.92 4.90
N ALA A 796 34.76 9.84 3.96
CA ALA A 796 35.66 10.06 2.83
C ALA A 796 36.92 10.83 3.25
N GLU A 797 36.77 11.90 4.03
CA GLU A 797 37.88 12.75 4.48
C GLU A 797 38.74 12.09 5.56
N PHE A 798 38.13 11.45 6.57
CA PHE A 798 38.82 10.90 7.74
C PHE A 798 38.83 9.36 7.81
N GLY A 799 38.31 8.68 6.78
CA GLY A 799 38.35 7.22 6.66
C GLY A 799 37.43 6.44 7.61
N LYS A 800 36.55 7.10 8.38
CA LYS A 800 35.64 6.46 9.34
C LYS A 800 34.33 7.24 9.54
N ASP A 801 33.28 6.54 9.97
CA ASP A 801 32.04 7.18 10.45
C ASP A 801 32.39 8.03 11.70
N PRO A 802 31.98 9.31 11.78
CA PRO A 802 32.34 10.18 12.89
C PRO A 802 31.59 9.86 14.19
N ARG A 803 30.55 9.01 14.14
CA ARG A 803 29.63 8.81 15.27
C ARG A 803 30.13 7.79 16.30
N CYS A 804 30.30 8.26 17.52
CA CYS A 804 30.44 7.45 18.72
C CYS A 804 29.08 7.34 19.43
N TYR A 805 28.60 6.11 19.64
CA TYR A 805 27.35 5.82 20.34
C TYR A 805 27.59 5.42 21.80
N GLU A 806 26.54 5.51 22.61
CA GLU A 806 26.52 5.10 24.02
C GLU A 806 27.60 5.83 24.84
N VAL A 807 27.66 7.16 24.66
CA VAL A 807 28.63 8.05 25.31
C VAL A 807 27.93 9.20 26.03
N LEU A 808 28.38 9.51 27.24
CA LEU A 808 27.92 10.64 28.05
C LEU A 808 29.09 11.57 28.35
N THR A 809 28.96 12.86 28.01
CA THR A 809 29.93 13.89 28.39
C THR A 809 29.82 14.22 29.88
N LYS A 810 30.91 14.12 30.62
CA LYS A 810 31.00 14.34 32.07
C LYS A 810 31.40 15.77 32.43
N ARG A 811 32.37 16.34 31.71
CA ARG A 811 32.86 17.73 31.84
C ARG A 811 33.66 18.14 30.61
N PHE A 812 33.89 19.44 30.47
CA PHE A 812 34.87 20.00 29.56
C PHE A 812 36.22 20.23 30.26
N VAL A 813 37.30 20.23 29.49
CA VAL A 813 38.67 20.49 29.93
C VAL A 813 39.15 21.75 29.20
N GLY A 814 39.72 22.69 29.95
CA GLY A 814 40.17 23.96 29.42
C GLY A 814 41.67 24.18 29.59
N ASP A 815 42.25 24.94 28.67
CA ASP A 815 43.64 25.38 28.71
C ASP A 815 43.85 26.57 29.69
N ASP A 816 45.10 26.99 29.82
CA ASP A 816 45.51 28.13 30.66
C ASP A 816 44.88 29.48 30.23
N ASP A 817 44.42 29.60 28.97
CA ASP A 817 43.79 30.80 28.40
C ASP A 817 42.24 30.78 28.53
N GLY A 818 41.65 29.69 29.04
CA GLY A 818 40.21 29.54 29.22
C GLY A 818 39.43 29.14 27.96
N ALA A 819 40.10 28.55 26.97
CA ALA A 819 39.47 27.86 25.85
C ALA A 819 39.36 26.36 26.12
N VAL A 820 38.42 25.70 25.44
CA VAL A 820 38.30 24.24 25.49
C VAL A 820 39.49 23.58 24.76
N GLU A 821 40.18 22.67 25.45
CA GLU A 821 41.22 21.80 24.87
C GLU A 821 40.74 20.35 24.72
N GLY A 822 39.68 19.97 25.45
CA GLY A 822 39.12 18.63 25.40
C GLY A 822 37.83 18.47 26.19
N LEU A 823 37.31 17.25 26.22
CA LEU A 823 36.20 16.86 27.09
C LEU A 823 36.39 15.44 27.63
N GLU A 824 35.88 15.22 28.83
CA GLU A 824 35.80 13.90 29.46
C GLU A 824 34.45 13.28 29.14
N MET A 825 34.46 12.03 28.66
CA MET A 825 33.27 11.23 28.41
C MET A 825 33.39 9.85 29.06
N VAL A 826 32.25 9.24 29.36
CA VAL A 826 32.13 7.87 29.85
C VAL A 826 31.25 7.06 28.90
N ARG A 827 31.45 5.74 28.82
CA ARG A 827 30.51 4.85 28.15
C ARG A 827 29.28 4.62 29.04
N VAL A 828 28.13 4.47 28.41
CA VAL A 828 26.88 4.10 29.10
C VAL A 828 26.34 2.79 28.55
N ARG A 829 25.49 2.11 29.31
CA ARG A 829 24.65 1.00 28.83
C ARG A 829 23.19 1.32 29.07
N TRP A 830 22.36 1.14 28.06
CA TRP A 830 20.90 1.30 28.18
C TRP A 830 20.24 -0.01 28.60
N GLU A 831 19.50 0.03 29.72
CA GLU A 831 18.70 -1.09 30.22
C GLU A 831 17.24 -0.63 30.47
N ARG A 832 16.33 -1.58 30.69
CA ARG A 832 14.94 -1.28 31.07
C ARG A 832 14.75 -1.59 32.54
N ASP A 833 14.25 -0.61 33.28
CA ASP A 833 13.88 -0.81 34.68
C ASP A 833 12.64 -1.74 34.82
N GLY A 834 12.30 -2.10 36.05
CA GLY A 834 11.14 -2.95 36.35
C GLY A 834 9.77 -2.36 35.96
N SER A 835 9.70 -1.09 35.56
CA SER A 835 8.51 -0.45 34.97
C SER A 835 8.51 -0.45 33.43
N GLY A 836 9.57 -0.97 32.81
CA GLY A 836 9.79 -1.01 31.37
C GLY A 836 10.40 0.27 30.79
N LYS A 837 10.71 1.27 31.62
CA LYS A 837 11.28 2.55 31.19
C LYS A 837 12.78 2.39 30.94
N LEU A 838 13.26 2.97 29.84
CA LEU A 838 14.69 3.01 29.52
C LEU A 838 15.42 3.92 30.50
N GLN A 839 16.43 3.36 31.16
CA GLN A 839 17.43 4.06 31.95
C GLN A 839 18.82 3.68 31.42
N PHE A 840 19.85 4.44 31.79
CA PHE A 840 21.23 4.10 31.47
C PHE A 840 22.09 4.07 32.71
N GLU A 841 23.09 3.19 32.70
CA GLU A 841 24.12 3.09 33.73
C GLU A 841 25.47 3.47 33.11
N GLU A 842 26.31 4.17 33.87
CA GLU A 842 27.69 4.49 33.46
C GLU A 842 28.57 3.24 33.63
N ILE A 843 29.44 2.96 32.65
CA ILE A 843 30.36 1.84 32.71
C ILE A 843 31.62 2.29 33.44
N GLU A 844 31.78 1.85 34.69
CA GLU A 844 32.94 2.17 35.54
C GLU A 844 34.27 1.79 34.84
N GLY A 845 35.25 2.69 34.86
CA GLY A 845 36.56 2.49 34.22
C GLY A 845 36.55 2.68 32.70
N SER A 846 35.51 3.30 32.13
CA SER A 846 35.41 3.66 30.70
C SER A 846 35.56 5.16 30.42
N GLU A 847 36.01 5.91 31.42
CA GLU A 847 36.28 7.35 31.33
C GLU A 847 37.44 7.62 30.36
N GLU A 848 37.19 8.46 29.36
CA GLU A 848 38.11 8.83 28.29
C GLU A 848 38.10 10.35 28.09
N ILE A 849 39.27 10.98 28.00
CA ILE A 849 39.40 12.38 27.60
C ILE A 849 39.74 12.43 26.11
N ILE A 850 38.93 13.14 25.33
CA ILE A 850 39.17 13.40 23.91
C ILE A 850 39.48 14.88 23.69
N GLU A 851 40.45 15.16 22.82
CA GLU A 851 40.87 16.52 22.47
C GLU A 851 39.81 17.24 21.60
N ALA A 852 39.57 18.52 21.86
CA ALA A 852 38.56 19.33 21.18
C ALA A 852 38.88 20.83 21.27
N ASP A 853 39.06 21.51 20.13
CA ASP A 853 39.28 22.98 20.06
C ASP A 853 37.99 23.76 19.68
N LEU A 854 36.90 23.02 19.44
CA LEU A 854 35.56 23.52 19.14
C LEU A 854 34.51 22.44 19.49
N VAL A 855 33.58 22.77 20.37
CA VAL A 855 32.44 21.92 20.74
C VAL A 855 31.14 22.53 20.22
N LEU A 856 30.31 21.72 19.56
CA LEU A 856 29.02 22.13 18.99
C LEU A 856 27.87 21.33 19.64
N LEU A 857 27.02 22.00 20.43
CA LEU A 857 25.88 21.39 21.10
C LEU A 857 24.67 21.30 20.15
N ALA A 858 24.38 20.10 19.66
CA ALA A 858 23.32 19.77 18.69
C ALA A 858 22.16 18.95 19.31
N MET A 859 21.88 19.16 20.60
CA MET A 859 20.97 18.34 21.42
C MET A 859 19.47 18.69 21.29
N GLY A 860 19.07 19.35 20.21
CA GLY A 860 17.70 19.81 19.95
C GLY A 860 17.26 21.03 20.76
N PHE A 861 15.95 21.30 20.74
CA PHE A 861 15.33 22.51 21.30
C PHE A 861 14.24 22.15 22.32
N LEU A 862 13.94 23.10 23.21
CA LEU A 862 12.94 22.93 24.27
C LEU A 862 11.56 23.47 23.88
N GLY A 863 11.51 24.65 23.26
CA GLY A 863 10.27 25.37 22.95
C GLY A 863 10.54 26.78 22.41
N PRO A 864 9.51 27.61 22.20
CA PRO A 864 9.65 29.00 21.80
C PRO A 864 10.24 29.89 22.92
N GLU A 865 10.78 31.05 22.55
CA GLU A 865 11.15 32.10 23.50
C GLU A 865 9.91 32.67 24.22
N SER A 866 10.05 33.01 25.51
CA SER A 866 8.91 33.32 26.37
C SER A 866 8.31 34.71 26.12
N THR A 867 9.07 35.65 25.56
CA THR A 867 8.74 37.08 25.44
C THR A 867 7.35 37.35 24.86
N ILE A 868 6.98 36.68 23.77
CA ILE A 868 5.66 36.85 23.13
C ILE A 868 4.54 36.30 24.02
N ALA A 869 4.76 35.13 24.65
CA ALA A 869 3.77 34.55 25.56
C ALA A 869 3.57 35.40 26.81
N ASP A 870 4.66 35.89 27.41
CA ASP A 870 4.64 36.71 28.62
C ASP A 870 3.97 38.07 28.37
N GLN A 871 4.21 38.70 27.21
CA GLN A 871 3.57 39.98 26.84
C GLN A 871 2.09 39.85 26.44
N LEU A 872 1.67 38.71 25.89
CA LEU A 872 0.26 38.46 25.55
C LEU A 872 -0.57 37.88 26.70
N GLY A 873 0.07 37.37 27.76
CA GLY A 873 -0.61 36.54 28.76
C GLY A 873 -1.02 35.18 28.20
N LEU A 874 -0.24 34.62 27.28
CA LEU A 874 -0.56 33.40 26.55
C LEU A 874 -0.39 32.15 27.42
N GLU A 875 -1.39 31.29 27.42
CA GLU A 875 -1.26 29.94 28.00
C GLU A 875 -0.18 29.11 27.27
N ARG A 876 0.52 28.28 28.05
CA ARG A 876 1.56 27.36 27.58
C ARG A 876 1.27 25.93 28.03
N ASP A 877 1.78 24.95 27.27
CA ASP A 877 1.74 23.54 27.68
C ASP A 877 2.83 23.22 28.72
N SER A 878 2.86 21.97 29.20
CA SER A 878 3.87 21.48 30.16
C SER A 878 5.31 21.44 29.62
N ARG A 879 5.49 21.70 28.31
CA ARG A 879 6.78 21.78 27.61
C ARG A 879 7.13 23.23 27.21
N SER A 880 6.38 24.22 27.70
CA SER A 880 6.49 25.65 27.38
C SER A 880 6.09 26.08 25.95
N ASN A 881 5.52 25.19 25.14
CA ASN A 881 4.96 25.55 23.84
C ASN A 881 3.71 26.42 24.00
N PHE A 882 3.40 27.22 22.99
CA PHE A 882 2.16 28.01 22.95
C PHE A 882 0.95 27.07 22.85
N LYS A 883 0.06 27.14 23.84
CA LYS A 883 -1.06 26.21 23.95
C LYS A 883 -2.15 26.57 22.93
N ALA A 884 -2.30 25.71 21.92
CA ALA A 884 -3.42 25.71 20.99
C ALA A 884 -3.70 24.28 20.51
N ASP A 885 -4.97 23.88 20.53
CA ASP A 885 -5.37 22.51 20.20
C ASP A 885 -5.14 22.21 18.71
N TYR A 886 -4.64 21.01 18.40
CA TYR A 886 -4.50 20.57 17.01
C TYR A 886 -5.87 20.53 16.32
N GLY A 887 -5.91 20.94 15.05
CA GLY A 887 -7.15 21.13 14.30
C GLY A 887 -7.87 22.46 14.58
N ARG A 888 -7.66 23.12 15.73
CA ARG A 888 -8.25 24.44 16.07
C ARG A 888 -7.25 25.59 15.91
N PHE A 889 -6.01 25.41 16.36
CA PHE A 889 -4.89 26.38 16.30
C PHE A 889 -5.12 27.74 16.99
N SER A 890 -6.33 28.04 17.48
CA SER A 890 -6.64 29.18 18.33
C SER A 890 -5.94 29.08 19.69
N THR A 891 -5.33 30.16 20.13
CA THR A 891 -4.73 30.28 21.47
C THR A 891 -5.75 30.74 22.52
N SER A 892 -5.31 30.98 23.75
CA SER A 892 -6.11 31.64 24.81
C SER A 892 -6.47 33.10 24.50
N ILE A 893 -5.85 33.73 23.50
CA ILE A 893 -6.10 35.13 23.13
C ILE A 893 -6.91 35.19 21.83
N GLU A 894 -8.05 35.87 21.88
CA GLU A 894 -8.95 36.00 20.73
C GLU A 894 -8.25 36.68 19.54
N GLY A 895 -8.43 36.11 18.34
CA GLY A 895 -7.78 36.55 17.10
C GLY A 895 -6.31 36.14 16.97
N VAL A 896 -5.74 35.40 17.94
CA VAL A 896 -4.35 34.94 17.93
C VAL A 896 -4.30 33.41 17.83
N PHE A 897 -3.55 32.93 16.83
CA PHE A 897 -3.37 31.51 16.50
C PHE A 897 -1.90 31.13 16.62
N ALA A 898 -1.59 29.85 16.85
CA ALA A 898 -0.21 29.34 16.92
C ALA A 898 -0.03 28.06 16.10
N ALA A 899 1.05 27.95 15.33
CA ALA A 899 1.27 26.84 14.40
C ALA A 899 2.75 26.46 14.22
N GLY A 900 3.03 25.18 13.99
CA GLY A 900 4.38 24.65 13.81
C GLY A 900 5.12 24.52 15.14
N ASP A 901 6.46 24.56 15.11
CA ASP A 901 7.29 24.16 16.25
C ASP A 901 7.08 24.99 17.53
N CYS A 902 6.57 26.23 17.46
CA CYS A 902 6.20 26.99 18.67
C CYS A 902 4.92 26.48 19.35
N ARG A 903 4.09 25.69 18.67
CA ARG A 903 2.89 25.00 19.20
C ARG A 903 3.16 23.52 19.48
N ARG A 904 3.79 22.82 18.53
CA ARG A 904 4.04 21.37 18.54
C ARG A 904 5.28 20.96 19.37
N GLY A 905 6.20 21.90 19.60
CA GLY A 905 7.59 21.60 19.88
C GLY A 905 8.36 21.20 18.61
N GLN A 906 9.68 21.07 18.72
CA GLN A 906 10.58 20.74 17.60
C GLN A 906 10.06 19.56 16.77
N SER A 907 9.92 19.75 15.46
CA SER A 907 9.38 18.72 14.55
C SER A 907 9.98 18.77 13.14
N LEU A 908 9.35 18.06 12.20
CA LEU A 908 9.77 18.03 10.80
C LEU A 908 9.20 19.22 10.03
N VAL A 909 9.94 19.71 9.03
CA VAL A 909 9.48 20.77 8.09
C VAL A 909 8.11 20.45 7.48
N VAL A 910 7.84 19.19 7.15
CA VAL A 910 6.54 18.73 6.62
C VAL A 910 5.38 18.88 7.63
N TRP A 911 5.64 18.76 8.94
CA TRP A 911 4.66 19.03 10.00
C TRP A 911 4.42 20.53 10.15
N ALA A 912 5.47 21.35 10.09
CA ALA A 912 5.34 22.81 10.12
C ALA A 912 4.48 23.33 8.95
N ILE A 913 4.70 22.83 7.72
CA ILE A 913 3.86 23.17 6.55
C ILE A 913 2.39 22.74 6.79
N ASN A 914 2.15 21.53 7.30
CA ASN A 914 0.80 21.04 7.59
C ASN A 914 0.07 21.96 8.59
N GLU A 915 0.68 22.24 9.75
CA GLU A 915 0.07 23.10 10.75
C GLU A 915 -0.14 24.54 10.24
N GLY A 916 0.77 25.07 9.42
CA GLY A 916 0.57 26.37 8.76
C GLY A 916 -0.67 26.40 7.84
N ARG A 917 -0.88 25.35 7.04
CA ARG A 917 -2.07 25.22 6.18
C ARG A 917 -3.36 25.11 7.00
N GLN A 918 -3.37 24.31 8.06
CA GLN A 918 -4.56 24.15 8.89
C GLN A 918 -4.88 25.41 9.69
N ALA A 919 -3.87 26.07 10.26
CA ALA A 919 -4.04 27.34 10.95
C ALA A 919 -4.60 28.42 10.02
N ALA A 920 -4.14 28.50 8.76
CA ALA A 920 -4.74 29.37 7.75
C ALA A 920 -6.24 29.10 7.55
N SER A 921 -6.65 27.83 7.44
CA SER A 921 -8.08 27.49 7.32
C SER A 921 -8.91 27.88 8.54
N GLN A 922 -8.35 27.83 9.76
CA GLN A 922 -9.06 28.26 10.97
C GLN A 922 -9.11 29.78 11.13
N VAL A 923 -8.06 30.49 10.70
CA VAL A 923 -8.03 31.96 10.61
C VAL A 923 -9.07 32.47 9.61
N ASP A 924 -9.13 31.89 8.41
CA ASP A 924 -10.15 32.24 7.39
C ASP A 924 -11.57 32.07 7.93
N LYS A 925 -11.89 30.91 8.51
CA LYS A 925 -13.20 30.65 9.15
C LYS A 925 -13.54 31.69 10.22
N TYR A 926 -12.59 32.04 11.09
CA TYR A 926 -12.78 33.07 12.12
C TYR A 926 -13.07 34.46 11.52
N LEU A 927 -12.32 34.84 10.47
CA LEU A 927 -12.47 36.13 9.79
C LEU A 927 -13.76 36.23 8.98
N MET A 928 -14.21 35.13 8.36
CA MET A 928 -15.42 35.08 7.55
C MET A 928 -16.70 34.95 8.39
N ALA A 929 -16.67 34.22 9.51
CA ALA A 929 -17.80 34.17 10.45
C ALA A 929 -18.17 35.57 10.96
N LYS A 930 -17.17 36.36 11.37
CA LYS A 930 -17.37 37.77 11.78
C LYS A 930 -17.91 38.68 10.66
N HIS A 931 -17.77 38.30 9.40
CA HIS A 931 -18.36 39.06 8.28
C HIS A 931 -19.84 38.73 8.12
N ALA A 932 -20.26 37.49 8.32
CA ALA A 932 -21.66 37.08 8.23
C ALA A 932 -22.54 37.81 9.26
N ASP A 933 -22.09 37.85 10.53
CA ASP A 933 -22.81 38.54 11.62
C ASP A 933 -22.86 40.07 11.44
N ALA A 934 -21.86 40.67 10.78
CA ALA A 934 -21.86 42.10 10.46
C ALA A 934 -22.82 42.43 9.31
N SER A 935 -23.01 41.51 8.35
CA SER A 935 -23.93 41.68 7.22
C SER A 935 -25.38 41.30 7.49
N SER A 936 -25.66 40.59 8.59
CA SER A 936 -27.04 40.32 9.05
C SER A 936 -27.62 41.45 9.92
N CYS A 937 -26.83 42.47 10.23
CA CYS A 937 -27.20 43.65 11.01
C CYS A 937 -27.29 44.96 10.17
N GLN A 938 -27.38 44.86 8.83
CA GLN A 938 -27.57 46.00 7.91
C GLN A 938 -28.88 45.88 7.11
#